data_AF-A0A350LYE4-F1
#
_entry.id   AF-A0A350LYE4-F1
#
_cell.length_a   1.000
_cell.length_b   1.000
_cell.length_c   1.000
_cell.angle_alpha   90.00
_cell.angle_beta   90.00
_cell.angle_gamma   90.00
#
_symmetry.space_group_name_H-M   'P 1'
#
loop_
_entity.id
_entity.type
_entity.pdbx_description
1 polymer ?
#
loop_
_entity_poly.entity_id
_entity_poly.type
_entity_poly.pdbx_seq_one_letter_code
_entity_poly.pdbx_strand_id
1 'polypeptide(L)'
;MKNIIFISEIIIKSGLLCACFFIPLYFDLRVHNVFDVSKVSSMYIICTIILFGWAIRLIFSKNEKKIVFGPLKYPIICFFLISLIAVIFSQNKIISIFGYYRHYEGFTSLICYLILFFTVINLFDRNSILWVIDVLLFTGVACSLYGVIQHIELDPFSWSGAAGNPNRVSSSFGNPVFFGGYIVTLLPIALARCLSSVKKLDIAIYGISFFFICLGFFLNNSRACYVGLSFGGLLFLFLILKIGILFTKKTLMILLIFIIPGIYFNLVKEETSAVSRFITTFTGKEHAEQPSEIAYKASSYGFEGSAGVRLYIWKDVLNMIKAFPVFGVGLDCLGALYLKYRSIGVYRIEGDAKADSAHNEFLDIAVTRGIPGLIIYLWLIIYLLILCIKKGISSKENGLLLIGIACGLLSYYLQTLFSFGVTPVFTTMWTVMGTGCVFLLDAKSKEKIPGWHPILSITSIIISLFALLLSFHGWYMILSIIIAILAMSPIAYISTNKQQRQQTSPKRFYLFMGSIIILSILLLASICPYYADIYHKTAIKKEGLDKIKWFEKAIKLNPTVDWYQGELMRFLLGEAKTKRDVAYLEWVISRIKKTIKLFPQDANNHNTLGLAYDFKQELTGEDMRELTIASYKNAIFYNPFYVGAHNNIGVLYGRDGSYEEAEKYFTEGLKIEPYNSISLENLHKIAEAYIFYKKFDSATRVLVNIYKFSPKYPRIMEIFTSLGNIYKDMGRMDKIEEICHLMIEADPENTIAHRNLGSIYYTQGKYKEAIREFEFVLKKEPDDAYSKNLLSLCRERN
;
A
#
# COMPACT_ATOMS: atom_id res chain seq x y z
N MET A 1 -37.92 -29.43 7.24
CA MET A 1 -37.97 -27.98 6.96
C MET A 1 -37.51 -27.11 8.14
N LYS A 2 -38.16 -27.16 9.32
CA LYS A 2 -37.71 -26.37 10.49
C LYS A 2 -36.24 -26.63 10.88
N ASN A 3 -35.80 -27.90 10.89
CA ASN A 3 -34.41 -28.27 11.19
C ASN A 3 -33.40 -27.71 10.18
N ILE A 4 -33.74 -27.64 8.89
CA ILE A 4 -32.85 -27.11 7.84
C ILE A 4 -32.67 -25.60 7.99
N ILE A 5 -33.76 -24.86 8.26
CA ILE A 5 -33.70 -23.42 8.52
C ILE A 5 -32.86 -23.14 9.77
N PHE A 6 -33.06 -23.92 10.84
CA PHE A 6 -32.29 -23.83 12.06
C PHE A 6 -30.78 -24.06 11.81
N ILE A 7 -30.42 -25.10 11.06
CA ILE A 7 -29.02 -25.36 10.66
C ILE A 7 -28.46 -24.18 9.85
N SER A 8 -29.22 -23.62 8.91
CA SER A 8 -28.78 -22.46 8.12
C SER A 8 -28.51 -21.24 9.00
N GLU A 9 -29.32 -21.00 10.04
CA GLU A 9 -29.09 -19.91 10.98
C GLU A 9 -27.83 -20.12 11.82
N ILE A 10 -27.55 -21.36 12.23
CA ILE A 10 -26.31 -21.72 12.92
C ILE A 10 -25.11 -21.44 12.01
N ILE A 11 -25.13 -21.92 10.76
CA ILE A 11 -24.04 -21.71 9.80
C ILE A 11 -23.75 -20.22 9.64
N ILE A 12 -24.78 -19.40 9.43
CA ILE A 12 -24.58 -17.97 9.21
C ILE A 12 -24.06 -17.27 10.48
N LYS A 13 -24.66 -17.54 11.65
CA LYS A 13 -24.24 -16.89 12.91
C LYS A 13 -22.83 -17.31 13.31
N SER A 14 -22.51 -18.60 13.23
CA SER A 14 -21.16 -19.11 13.51
C SER A 14 -20.15 -18.59 12.49
N GLY A 15 -20.52 -18.48 11.22
CA GLY A 15 -19.69 -17.85 10.19
C GLY A 15 -19.34 -16.40 10.53
N LEU A 16 -20.30 -15.59 10.94
CA LEU A 16 -20.04 -14.20 11.36
C LEU A 16 -19.11 -14.14 12.58
N LEU A 17 -19.36 -14.93 13.62
CA LEU A 17 -18.50 -14.96 14.81
C LEU A 17 -17.08 -15.43 14.46
N CYS A 18 -16.96 -16.40 13.54
CA CYS A 18 -15.69 -16.83 12.99
C CYS A 18 -14.98 -15.69 12.23
N ALA A 19 -15.70 -14.88 11.45
CA ALA A 19 -15.12 -13.71 10.78
C ALA A 19 -14.54 -12.71 11.80
N CYS A 20 -15.29 -12.40 12.86
CA CYS A 20 -14.87 -11.50 13.92
C CYS A 20 -13.63 -12.00 14.69
N PHE A 21 -13.49 -13.32 14.85
CA PHE A 21 -12.40 -13.94 15.60
C PHE A 21 -11.17 -14.23 14.75
N PHE A 22 -11.36 -14.92 13.63
CA PHE A 22 -10.26 -15.52 12.87
C PHE A 22 -9.55 -14.53 11.95
N ILE A 23 -10.28 -13.64 11.28
CA ILE A 23 -9.69 -12.72 10.29
C ILE A 23 -8.65 -11.78 10.93
N PRO A 24 -8.88 -11.18 12.12
CA PRO A 24 -7.85 -10.36 12.78
C PRO A 24 -6.61 -11.17 13.20
N LEU A 25 -6.76 -12.43 13.60
CA LEU A 25 -5.68 -13.25 14.17
C LEU A 25 -4.87 -14.02 13.12
N TYR A 26 -5.46 -14.36 11.98
CA TYR A 26 -4.86 -15.30 11.04
C TYR A 26 -3.79 -14.67 10.14
N PHE A 27 -2.71 -15.41 9.95
CA PHE A 27 -1.65 -15.18 8.97
C PHE A 27 -1.01 -16.52 8.57
N ASP A 28 -0.32 -16.56 7.44
CA ASP A 28 0.26 -17.79 6.90
C ASP A 28 1.65 -17.58 6.31
N LEU A 29 2.65 -18.28 6.86
CA LEU A 29 4.05 -18.16 6.44
C LEU A 29 4.35 -18.84 5.09
N ARG A 30 3.41 -19.60 4.52
CA ARG A 30 3.59 -20.28 3.23
C ARG A 30 3.44 -19.34 2.04
N VAL A 31 2.58 -18.33 2.16
CA VAL A 31 2.41 -17.28 1.13
C VAL A 31 3.52 -16.24 1.23
N HIS A 32 3.74 -15.47 0.15
CA HIS A 32 4.72 -14.38 0.12
C HIS A 32 4.20 -13.18 0.92
N ASN A 33 2.97 -12.73 0.66
CA ASN A 33 2.28 -11.76 1.51
C ASN A 33 1.54 -12.47 2.65
N VAL A 34 2.27 -12.64 3.75
CA VAL A 34 1.85 -13.41 4.94
C VAL A 34 0.54 -12.91 5.57
N PHE A 35 0.31 -11.60 5.57
CA PHE A 35 -0.80 -11.00 6.31
C PHE A 35 -2.02 -10.76 5.44
N ASP A 36 -1.88 -10.09 4.29
CA ASP A 36 -3.05 -9.60 3.55
C ASP A 36 -3.74 -10.72 2.77
N VAL A 37 -2.98 -11.50 2.00
CA VAL A 37 -3.51 -12.62 1.19
C VAL A 37 -4.22 -13.63 2.09
N SER A 38 -3.63 -13.96 3.24
CA SER A 38 -4.20 -14.90 4.22
C SER A 38 -5.54 -14.43 4.77
N LYS A 39 -5.66 -13.13 5.08
CA LYS A 39 -6.87 -12.54 5.67
C LYS A 39 -7.98 -12.36 4.66
N VAL A 40 -7.67 -11.88 3.46
CA VAL A 40 -8.62 -11.74 2.36
C VAL A 40 -9.19 -13.11 1.97
N SER A 41 -8.32 -14.11 1.81
CA SER A 41 -8.74 -15.48 1.48
C SER A 41 -9.67 -16.04 2.55
N SER A 42 -9.34 -15.82 3.83
CA SER A 42 -10.18 -16.23 4.96
C SER A 42 -11.53 -15.52 4.96
N MET A 43 -11.56 -14.21 4.72
CA MET A 43 -12.79 -13.44 4.61
C MET A 43 -13.70 -13.97 3.50
N TYR A 44 -13.15 -14.21 2.30
CA TYR A 44 -13.91 -14.72 1.17
C TYR A 44 -14.45 -16.13 1.45
N ILE A 45 -13.67 -17.02 2.06
CA ILE A 45 -14.14 -18.36 2.48
C ILE A 45 -15.30 -18.24 3.47
N ILE A 46 -15.14 -17.43 4.52
CA ILE A 46 -16.17 -17.28 5.55
C ILE A 46 -17.45 -16.65 4.96
N CYS A 47 -17.32 -15.63 4.11
CA CYS A 47 -18.46 -15.02 3.42
C CYS A 47 -19.14 -16.00 2.46
N THR A 48 -18.38 -16.89 1.82
CA THR A 48 -18.94 -17.98 0.99
C THR A 48 -19.79 -18.91 1.84
N ILE A 49 -19.30 -19.33 3.01
CA ILE A 49 -20.07 -20.17 3.96
C ILE A 49 -21.34 -19.45 4.43
N ILE A 50 -21.25 -18.17 4.77
CA ILE A 50 -22.39 -17.34 5.17
C ILE A 50 -23.43 -17.25 4.04
N LEU A 51 -23.00 -16.94 2.81
CA LEU A 51 -23.88 -16.86 1.65
C LEU A 51 -24.56 -18.19 1.35
N PHE A 52 -23.84 -19.30 1.52
CA PHE A 52 -24.42 -20.63 1.37
C PHE A 52 -25.54 -20.86 2.39
N GLY A 53 -25.32 -20.48 3.65
CA GLY A 53 -26.38 -20.48 4.67
C GLY A 53 -27.58 -19.60 4.28
N TRP A 54 -27.33 -18.41 3.74
CA TRP A 54 -28.39 -17.53 3.22
C TRP A 54 -29.15 -18.15 2.05
N ALA A 55 -28.46 -18.81 1.12
CA ALA A 55 -29.07 -19.50 -0.02
C ALA A 55 -30.00 -20.64 0.42
N ILE A 56 -29.57 -21.45 1.39
CA ILE A 56 -30.42 -22.48 2.03
C ILE A 56 -31.66 -21.81 2.63
N ARG A 57 -31.48 -20.73 3.40
CA ARG A 57 -32.58 -20.02 4.03
C ARG A 57 -33.60 -19.49 3.03
N LEU A 58 -33.14 -18.95 1.89
CA LEU A 58 -34.00 -18.42 0.82
C LEU A 58 -34.86 -19.51 0.17
N ILE A 59 -34.32 -20.72 -0.02
CA ILE A 59 -35.06 -21.85 -0.60
C ILE A 59 -36.11 -22.37 0.38
N PHE A 60 -35.73 -22.60 1.64
CA PHE A 60 -36.55 -23.37 2.57
C PHE A 60 -37.46 -22.51 3.47
N SER A 61 -37.29 -21.18 3.51
CA SER A 61 -38.17 -20.31 4.29
C SER A 61 -39.57 -20.21 3.68
N LYS A 62 -40.59 -20.62 4.42
CA LYS A 62 -42.00 -20.52 3.99
C LYS A 62 -42.48 -19.06 3.89
N ASN A 63 -41.98 -18.17 4.74
CA ASN A 63 -42.38 -16.76 4.78
C ASN A 63 -41.32 -15.86 4.14
N GLU A 64 -41.75 -14.89 3.34
CA GLU A 64 -40.92 -13.77 2.89
C GLU A 64 -40.67 -12.82 4.06
N LYS A 65 -39.67 -13.10 4.90
CA LYS A 65 -39.13 -12.04 5.77
C LYS A 65 -38.41 -11.05 4.85
N LYS A 66 -38.97 -9.85 4.72
CA LYS A 66 -38.32 -8.75 3.99
C LYS A 66 -36.93 -8.51 4.60
N ILE A 67 -35.91 -8.38 3.75
CA ILE A 67 -34.56 -7.97 4.19
C ILE A 67 -34.68 -6.60 4.85
N VAL A 68 -34.20 -6.51 6.07
CA VAL A 68 -34.13 -5.28 6.85
C VAL A 68 -32.84 -4.57 6.45
N PHE A 69 -33.00 -3.38 5.87
CA PHE A 69 -31.88 -2.53 5.47
C PHE A 69 -31.38 -1.62 6.61
N GLY A 70 -32.16 -1.50 7.68
CA GLY A 70 -31.83 -0.63 8.80
C GLY A 70 -31.92 0.87 8.48
N PRO A 71 -31.45 1.72 9.39
CA PRO A 71 -31.46 3.17 9.21
C PRO A 71 -30.57 3.62 8.03
N LEU A 72 -29.55 2.84 7.66
CA LEU A 72 -28.59 3.18 6.61
C LEU A 72 -28.98 2.73 5.20
N LYS A 73 -30.26 2.41 4.97
CA LYS A 73 -30.75 1.90 3.68
C LYS A 73 -30.26 2.70 2.48
N TYR A 74 -30.53 4.00 2.44
CA TYR A 74 -30.22 4.84 1.28
C TYR A 74 -28.71 5.09 1.12
N PRO A 75 -27.96 5.49 2.18
CA PRO A 75 -26.51 5.65 2.07
C PRO A 75 -25.80 4.39 1.54
N ILE A 76 -26.16 3.19 2.02
CA ILE A 76 -25.52 1.94 1.59
C ILE A 76 -25.87 1.59 0.14
N ILE A 77 -27.13 1.76 -0.27
CA ILE A 77 -27.52 1.53 -1.67
C ILE A 77 -26.77 2.49 -2.59
N CYS A 78 -26.72 3.77 -2.26
CA CYS A 78 -25.97 4.76 -3.03
C CYS A 78 -24.47 4.42 -3.07
N PHE A 79 -23.88 3.99 -1.95
CA PHE A 79 -22.46 3.62 -1.87
C PHE A 79 -22.12 2.38 -2.72
N PHE A 80 -23.01 1.40 -2.73
CA PHE A 80 -22.89 0.23 -3.59
C PHE A 80 -23.00 0.62 -5.07
N LEU A 81 -24.00 1.44 -5.43
CA LEU A 81 -24.22 1.87 -6.81
C LEU A 81 -23.06 2.71 -7.35
N ILE A 82 -22.56 3.68 -6.60
CA ILE A 82 -21.40 4.48 -7.05
C ILE A 82 -20.14 3.62 -7.17
N SER A 83 -19.97 2.62 -6.30
CA SER A 83 -18.87 1.66 -6.40
C SER A 83 -18.99 0.79 -7.64
N LEU A 84 -20.20 0.34 -7.99
CA LEU A 84 -20.45 -0.44 -9.21
C LEU A 84 -20.20 0.41 -10.46
N ILE A 85 -20.63 1.68 -10.46
CA ILE A 85 -20.35 2.61 -11.54
C ILE A 85 -18.84 2.82 -11.69
N ALA A 86 -18.11 3.01 -10.59
CA ALA A 86 -16.65 3.11 -10.60
C ALA A 86 -15.96 1.88 -11.20
N VAL A 87 -16.50 0.66 -10.98
CA VAL A 87 -16.00 -0.57 -11.63
C VAL A 87 -16.18 -0.51 -13.15
N ILE A 88 -17.34 -0.06 -13.62
CA ILE A 88 -17.68 0.00 -15.05
C ILE A 88 -16.74 0.96 -15.80
N PHE A 89 -16.45 2.11 -15.21
CA PHE A 89 -15.60 3.17 -15.79
C PHE A 89 -14.13 3.10 -15.34
N SER A 90 -13.72 2.03 -14.64
CA SER A 90 -12.37 1.91 -14.12
C SER A 90 -11.31 1.80 -15.21
N GLN A 91 -10.11 2.30 -14.90
CA GLN A 91 -8.94 2.21 -15.78
C GLN A 91 -8.42 0.77 -15.89
N ASN A 92 -8.69 -0.06 -14.87
CA ASN A 92 -8.45 -1.49 -14.90
C ASN A 92 -9.60 -2.25 -14.22
N LYS A 93 -10.50 -2.81 -15.02
CA LYS A 93 -11.71 -3.51 -14.56
C LYS A 93 -11.40 -4.71 -13.67
N ILE A 94 -10.33 -5.44 -13.98
CA ILE A 94 -9.99 -6.65 -13.25
C ILE A 94 -9.50 -6.29 -11.84
N ILE A 95 -8.58 -5.32 -11.75
CA ILE A 95 -8.12 -4.78 -10.45
C ILE A 95 -9.31 -4.17 -9.70
N SER A 96 -10.20 -3.43 -10.38
CA SER A 96 -11.37 -2.85 -9.72
C SER A 96 -12.37 -3.88 -9.16
N ILE A 97 -12.42 -5.09 -9.73
CA ILE A 97 -13.30 -6.17 -9.25
C ILE A 97 -12.65 -6.93 -8.09
N PHE A 98 -11.41 -7.38 -8.25
CA PHE A 98 -10.75 -8.29 -7.30
C PHE A 98 -9.83 -7.58 -6.28
N GLY A 99 -9.43 -6.36 -6.59
CA GLY A 99 -8.46 -5.56 -5.86
C GLY A 99 -7.03 -5.75 -6.35
N TYR A 100 -6.16 -4.82 -5.99
CA TYR A 100 -4.74 -4.82 -6.27
C TYR A 100 -4.01 -5.73 -5.28
N TYR A 101 -2.96 -6.40 -5.76
CA TYR A 101 -2.14 -7.27 -4.94
C TYR A 101 -1.54 -6.49 -3.76
N ARG A 102 -1.65 -7.03 -2.53
CA ARG A 102 -1.38 -6.44 -1.20
C ARG A 102 -2.59 -5.87 -0.46
N HIS A 103 -3.63 -5.44 -1.16
CA HIS A 103 -4.83 -4.87 -0.51
C HIS A 103 -6.04 -5.76 -0.72
N TYR A 104 -6.29 -6.15 -1.98
CA TYR A 104 -7.51 -6.83 -2.40
C TYR A 104 -8.79 -6.09 -2.00
N GLU A 105 -8.77 -4.76 -1.97
CA GLU A 105 -9.90 -3.91 -1.55
C GLU A 105 -10.80 -3.52 -2.75
N GLY A 106 -10.96 -4.46 -3.69
CA GLY A 106 -11.82 -4.33 -4.85
C GLY A 106 -13.31 -4.46 -4.52
N PHE A 107 -14.14 -4.49 -5.57
CA PHE A 107 -15.60 -4.63 -5.44
C PHE A 107 -16.03 -5.94 -4.76
N THR A 108 -15.24 -7.01 -4.93
CA THR A 108 -15.48 -8.32 -4.29
C THR A 108 -15.40 -8.22 -2.76
N SER A 109 -14.41 -7.52 -2.22
CA SER A 109 -14.29 -7.24 -0.78
C SER A 109 -15.44 -6.37 -0.27
N LEU A 110 -15.86 -5.37 -1.03
CA LEU A 110 -17.06 -4.57 -0.69
C LEU A 110 -18.31 -5.45 -0.55
N ILE A 111 -18.52 -6.40 -1.46
CA ILE A 111 -19.64 -7.36 -1.36
C ILE A 111 -19.55 -8.18 -0.07
N CYS A 112 -18.36 -8.67 0.29
CA CYS A 112 -18.13 -9.38 1.55
C CYS A 112 -18.45 -8.52 2.77
N TYR A 113 -18.00 -7.27 2.81
CA TYR A 113 -18.32 -6.35 3.90
C TYR A 113 -19.83 -6.12 4.05
N LEU A 114 -20.54 -5.96 2.93
CA LEU A 114 -21.99 -5.83 2.94
C LEU A 114 -22.70 -7.12 3.41
N ILE A 115 -22.20 -8.30 3.04
CA ILE A 115 -22.72 -9.59 3.51
C ILE A 115 -22.63 -9.66 5.04
N LEU A 116 -21.48 -9.29 5.62
CA LEU A 116 -21.29 -9.27 7.08
C LEU A 116 -22.24 -8.26 7.74
N PHE A 117 -22.31 -7.04 7.21
CA PHE A 117 -23.21 -5.99 7.70
C PHE A 117 -24.68 -6.42 7.69
N PHE A 118 -25.17 -6.94 6.56
CA PHE A 118 -26.57 -7.38 6.46
C PHE A 118 -26.85 -8.63 7.29
N THR A 119 -25.86 -9.51 7.47
CA THR A 119 -25.96 -10.66 8.36
C THR A 119 -26.21 -10.21 9.80
N VAL A 120 -25.46 -9.22 10.28
CA VAL A 120 -25.65 -8.63 11.61
C VAL A 120 -27.09 -8.11 11.77
N ILE A 121 -27.54 -7.22 10.88
CA ILE A 121 -28.84 -6.55 11.00
C ILE A 121 -30.01 -7.53 10.90
N ASN A 122 -29.90 -8.54 10.03
CA ASN A 122 -31.02 -9.42 9.74
C ASN A 122 -31.12 -10.60 10.72
N LEU A 123 -30.02 -11.06 11.32
CA LEU A 123 -30.04 -12.28 12.14
C LEU A 123 -29.89 -12.08 13.64
N PHE A 124 -29.38 -10.93 14.06
CA PHE A 124 -29.18 -10.62 15.47
C PHE A 124 -30.28 -9.69 15.99
N ASP A 125 -30.54 -9.81 17.28
CA ASP A 125 -31.40 -8.95 18.11
C ASP A 125 -30.55 -8.31 19.22
N ARG A 126 -31.14 -7.48 20.07
CA ARG A 126 -30.41 -6.71 21.11
C ARG A 126 -29.67 -7.57 22.13
N ASN A 127 -30.14 -8.78 22.40
CA ASN A 127 -29.47 -9.69 23.33
C ASN A 127 -28.39 -10.48 22.60
N SER A 128 -28.73 -11.02 21.43
CA SER A 128 -27.80 -11.85 20.67
C SER A 128 -26.64 -11.06 20.07
N ILE A 129 -26.82 -9.76 19.79
CA ILE A 129 -25.76 -8.92 19.24
C ILE A 129 -24.62 -8.68 20.23
N LEU A 130 -24.87 -8.79 21.54
CA LEU A 130 -23.82 -8.69 22.56
C LEU A 130 -22.76 -9.77 22.38
N TRP A 131 -23.12 -10.95 21.86
CA TRP A 131 -22.14 -12.01 21.55
C TRP A 131 -21.15 -11.60 20.47
N VAL A 132 -21.59 -10.83 19.46
CA VAL A 132 -20.68 -10.31 18.42
C VAL A 132 -19.68 -9.34 19.05
N ILE A 133 -20.16 -8.47 19.94
CA ILE A 133 -19.30 -7.54 20.68
C ILE A 133 -18.32 -8.29 21.59
N ASP A 134 -18.79 -9.29 22.33
CA ASP A 134 -17.95 -10.07 23.23
C ASP A 134 -16.85 -10.81 22.46
N VAL A 135 -17.16 -11.38 21.29
CA VAL A 135 -16.14 -12.00 20.41
C VAL A 135 -15.15 -10.97 19.86
N LEU A 136 -15.61 -9.79 19.42
CA LEU A 136 -14.71 -8.72 18.97
C LEU A 136 -13.76 -8.27 20.08
N LEU A 137 -14.27 -8.09 21.31
CA LEU A 137 -13.46 -7.72 22.47
C LEU A 137 -12.46 -8.82 22.84
N PHE A 138 -12.90 -10.08 22.87
CA PHE A 138 -12.02 -11.23 23.13
C PHE A 138 -10.90 -11.32 22.08
N THR A 139 -11.23 -11.11 20.81
CA THR A 139 -10.24 -11.06 19.72
C THR A 139 -9.30 -9.89 19.88
N GLY A 140 -9.80 -8.71 20.30
CA GLY A 140 -9.00 -7.56 20.69
C GLY A 140 -7.96 -7.89 21.76
N VAL A 141 -8.36 -8.61 22.81
CA VAL A 141 -7.45 -9.09 23.86
C VAL A 141 -6.40 -10.04 23.29
N ALA A 142 -6.79 -11.01 22.46
CA ALA A 142 -5.85 -11.95 21.84
C ALA A 142 -4.81 -11.24 20.96
N CYS A 143 -5.23 -10.30 20.12
CA CYS A 143 -4.31 -9.49 19.32
C CYS A 143 -3.37 -8.64 20.20
N SER A 144 -3.90 -8.02 21.26
CA SER A 144 -3.06 -7.25 22.20
C SER A 144 -2.05 -8.12 22.93
N LEU A 145 -2.43 -9.32 23.38
CA LEU A 145 -1.52 -10.27 24.01
C LEU A 145 -0.40 -10.69 23.06
N TYR A 146 -0.70 -10.97 21.79
CA TYR A 146 0.35 -11.25 20.81
C TYR A 146 1.26 -10.03 20.57
N GLY A 147 0.71 -8.82 20.59
CA GLY A 147 1.52 -7.59 20.60
C GLY A 147 2.44 -7.49 21.82
N VAL A 148 1.98 -7.91 23.00
CA VAL A 148 2.85 -7.97 24.20
C VAL A 148 3.98 -8.96 24.00
N ILE A 149 3.71 -10.16 23.47
CA ILE A 149 4.73 -11.18 23.14
C ILE A 149 5.79 -10.61 22.19
N GLN A 150 5.37 -9.85 21.18
CA GLN A 150 6.28 -9.12 20.28
C GLN A 150 7.14 -8.10 21.02
N HIS A 151 6.55 -7.31 21.92
CA HIS A 151 7.27 -6.28 22.65
C HIS A 151 8.35 -6.84 23.58
N ILE A 152 8.09 -7.99 24.19
CA ILE A 152 9.05 -8.66 25.09
C ILE A 152 10.01 -9.60 24.34
N GLU A 153 10.06 -9.49 23.01
CA GLU A 153 10.99 -10.24 22.13
C GLU A 153 10.84 -11.77 22.23
N LEU A 154 9.65 -12.25 22.60
CA LEU A 154 9.31 -13.68 22.64
C LEU A 154 8.52 -14.14 21.40
N ASP A 155 8.46 -13.33 20.34
CA ASP A 155 7.81 -13.72 19.09
C ASP A 155 8.63 -14.84 18.41
N PRO A 156 8.06 -16.04 18.19
CA PRO A 156 8.79 -17.14 17.57
C PRO A 156 9.07 -16.91 16.07
N PHE A 157 8.52 -15.84 15.47
CA PHE A 157 8.66 -15.54 14.06
C PHE A 157 9.60 -14.35 13.82
N SER A 158 10.38 -14.43 12.74
CA SER A 158 11.20 -13.33 12.27
C SER A 158 10.48 -12.52 11.19
N TRP A 159 10.26 -11.24 11.47
CA TRP A 159 9.56 -10.34 10.58
C TRP A 159 10.50 -9.32 9.94
N SER A 160 10.31 -9.02 8.66
CA SER A 160 10.99 -7.90 8.00
C SER A 160 10.25 -6.58 8.25
N GLY A 161 10.98 -5.47 8.43
CA GLY A 161 10.42 -4.12 8.47
C GLY A 161 9.70 -3.77 9.78
N ALA A 162 8.62 -2.98 9.70
CA ALA A 162 7.90 -2.44 10.86
C ALA A 162 7.27 -3.50 11.78
N ALA A 163 7.09 -4.73 11.30
CA ALA A 163 6.63 -5.87 12.09
C ALA A 163 7.70 -6.42 13.05
N GLY A 164 8.98 -6.09 12.83
CA GLY A 164 10.11 -6.43 13.69
C GLY A 164 10.73 -5.23 14.42
N ASN A 165 10.01 -4.11 14.55
CA ASN A 165 10.50 -2.95 15.30
C ASN A 165 10.27 -3.18 16.82
N PRO A 166 11.32 -3.27 17.66
CA PRO A 166 11.17 -3.56 19.09
C PRO A 166 10.35 -2.48 19.83
N ASN A 167 10.36 -1.25 19.31
CA ASN A 167 9.69 -0.10 19.92
C ASN A 167 8.20 0.01 19.53
N ARG A 168 7.70 -0.78 18.57
CA ARG A 168 6.31 -0.71 18.10
C ARG A 168 5.77 -2.08 17.70
N VAL A 169 4.63 -2.45 18.28
CA VAL A 169 4.03 -3.76 18.00
C VAL A 169 3.03 -3.70 16.85
N SER A 170 3.07 -4.71 16.00
CA SER A 170 2.18 -4.86 14.84
C SER A 170 1.13 -5.96 15.02
N SER A 171 1.29 -6.79 16.07
CA SER A 171 0.47 -7.98 16.33
C SER A 171 0.36 -8.85 15.06
N SER A 172 -0.78 -9.50 14.87
CA SER A 172 -1.10 -10.32 13.70
C SER A 172 -1.45 -9.49 12.46
N PHE A 173 -1.29 -8.16 12.48
CA PHE A 173 -1.65 -7.27 11.37
C PHE A 173 -0.46 -6.93 10.46
N GLY A 174 0.78 -7.24 10.86
CA GLY A 174 1.99 -6.96 10.07
C GLY A 174 2.35 -5.48 9.93
N ASN A 175 1.46 -4.57 10.38
CA ASN A 175 1.71 -3.14 10.44
C ASN A 175 1.10 -2.56 11.72
N PRO A 176 1.87 -1.82 12.54
CA PRO A 176 1.34 -1.16 13.73
C PRO A 176 0.12 -0.27 13.42
N VAL A 177 0.11 0.49 12.33
CA VAL A 177 -1.00 1.42 12.08
C VAL A 177 -2.33 0.68 11.85
N PHE A 178 -2.31 -0.51 11.21
CA PHE A 178 -3.51 -1.32 11.01
C PHE A 178 -4.00 -1.97 12.30
N PHE A 179 -3.09 -2.54 13.11
CA PHE A 179 -3.43 -3.02 14.46
C PHE A 179 -4.03 -1.90 15.31
N GLY A 180 -3.42 -0.72 15.23
CA GLY A 180 -3.89 0.51 15.85
C GLY A 180 -5.31 0.90 15.46
N GLY A 181 -5.64 0.89 14.17
CA GLY A 181 -7.01 1.15 13.67
C GLY A 181 -8.05 0.17 14.22
N TYR A 182 -7.69 -1.11 14.34
CA TYR A 182 -8.55 -2.13 14.95
C TYR A 182 -8.82 -1.86 16.44
N ILE A 183 -7.77 -1.63 17.24
CA ILE A 183 -7.93 -1.44 18.70
C ILE A 183 -8.58 -0.11 19.08
N VAL A 184 -8.33 1.00 18.37
CA VAL A 184 -9.02 2.28 18.67
C VAL A 184 -10.52 2.22 18.40
N THR A 185 -10.96 1.33 17.49
CA THR A 185 -12.38 1.05 17.27
C THR A 185 -13.01 0.36 18.49
N LEU A 186 -12.28 -0.60 19.08
CA LEU A 186 -12.79 -1.44 20.18
C LEU A 186 -12.69 -0.77 21.56
N LEU A 187 -11.75 0.13 21.78
CA LEU A 187 -11.43 0.66 23.11
C LEU A 187 -12.62 1.42 23.75
N PRO A 188 -13.34 2.33 23.05
CA PRO A 188 -14.56 2.94 23.60
C PRO A 188 -15.71 1.94 23.80
N ILE A 189 -15.79 0.87 22.99
CA ILE A 189 -16.80 -0.19 23.12
C ILE A 189 -16.52 -1.04 24.37
N ALA A 190 -15.27 -1.40 24.62
CA ALA A 190 -14.83 -2.13 25.81
C ALA A 190 -15.14 -1.34 27.09
N LEU A 191 -14.81 -0.04 27.08
CA LEU A 191 -15.11 0.88 28.18
C LEU A 191 -16.62 0.96 28.43
N ALA A 192 -17.42 1.14 27.37
CA ALA A 192 -18.88 1.17 27.48
C ALA A 192 -19.46 -0.12 28.05
N ARG A 193 -18.96 -1.30 27.63
CA ARG A 193 -19.41 -2.60 28.17
C ARG A 193 -19.07 -2.75 29.65
N CYS A 194 -17.86 -2.37 30.06
CA CYS A 194 -17.45 -2.41 31.47
C CYS A 194 -18.32 -1.48 32.34
N LEU A 195 -18.53 -0.24 31.90
CA LEU A 195 -19.35 0.74 32.60
C LEU A 195 -20.83 0.33 32.67
N SER A 196 -21.37 -0.31 31.64
CA SER A 196 -22.76 -0.78 31.60
C SER A 196 -23.01 -2.04 32.45
N SER A 197 -21.96 -2.75 32.88
CA SER A 197 -22.09 -4.03 33.57
C SER A 197 -22.44 -3.87 35.06
N VAL A 198 -23.36 -4.71 35.56
CA VAL A 198 -23.77 -4.68 36.97
C VAL A 198 -23.14 -5.82 37.78
N LYS A 199 -22.97 -7.00 37.17
CA LYS A 199 -22.37 -8.16 37.84
C LYS A 199 -20.87 -7.96 38.02
N LYS A 200 -20.34 -8.31 39.21
CA LYS A 200 -18.90 -8.21 39.52
C LYS A 200 -18.04 -8.99 38.53
N LEU A 201 -18.48 -10.18 38.12
CA LEU A 201 -17.79 -11.00 37.13
C LEU A 201 -17.70 -10.29 35.77
N ASP A 202 -18.81 -9.75 35.27
CA ASP A 202 -18.84 -9.01 34.00
C ASP A 202 -17.94 -7.77 34.05
N ILE A 203 -17.96 -7.02 35.16
CA ILE A 203 -17.06 -5.87 35.38
C ILE A 203 -15.60 -6.32 35.32
N ALA A 204 -15.24 -7.43 35.96
CA ALA A 204 -13.88 -7.97 35.92
C ALA A 204 -13.48 -8.40 34.49
N ILE A 205 -14.33 -9.16 33.79
CA ILE A 205 -14.07 -9.62 32.42
C ILE A 205 -13.86 -8.44 31.46
N TYR A 206 -14.78 -7.47 31.46
CA TYR A 206 -14.67 -6.30 30.58
C TYR A 206 -13.59 -5.32 31.03
N GLY A 207 -13.28 -5.26 32.33
CA GLY A 207 -12.15 -4.49 32.86
C GLY A 207 -10.81 -5.05 32.40
N ILE A 208 -10.63 -6.37 32.47
CA ILE A 208 -9.45 -7.08 31.93
C ILE A 208 -9.36 -6.88 30.42
N SER A 209 -10.50 -7.00 29.71
CA SER A 209 -10.54 -6.78 28.27
C SER A 209 -10.11 -5.36 27.90
N PHE A 210 -10.65 -4.36 28.60
CA PHE A 210 -10.27 -2.97 28.45
C PHE A 210 -8.78 -2.78 28.74
N PHE A 211 -8.26 -3.34 29.83
CA PHE A 211 -6.84 -3.25 30.18
C PHE A 211 -5.91 -3.76 29.07
N PHE A 212 -6.12 -4.97 28.54
CA PHE A 212 -5.27 -5.51 27.49
C PHE A 212 -5.40 -4.75 26.17
N ILE A 213 -6.60 -4.28 25.80
CA ILE A 213 -6.79 -3.44 24.61
C ILE A 213 -6.05 -2.10 24.78
N CYS A 214 -6.10 -1.49 25.97
CA CYS A 214 -5.32 -0.29 26.31
C CYS A 214 -3.81 -0.55 26.23
N LEU A 215 -3.34 -1.69 26.75
CA LEU A 215 -1.93 -2.06 26.69
C LEU A 215 -1.46 -2.19 25.23
N GLY A 216 -2.24 -2.89 24.39
CA GLY A 216 -1.97 -2.96 22.95
C GLY A 216 -1.95 -1.59 22.28
N PHE A 217 -2.82 -0.67 22.69
CA PHE A 217 -2.85 0.71 22.18
C PHE A 217 -1.56 1.48 22.50
N PHE A 218 -1.08 1.41 23.74
CA PHE A 218 0.15 2.10 24.11
C PHE A 218 1.38 1.49 23.42
N LEU A 219 1.48 0.16 23.37
CA LEU A 219 2.58 -0.55 22.71
C LEU A 219 2.63 -0.34 21.19
N ASN A 220 1.47 -0.06 20.57
CA ASN A 220 1.40 0.24 19.16
C ASN A 220 2.13 1.53 18.78
N ASN A 221 2.10 2.50 19.70
CA ASN A 221 2.79 3.78 19.62
C ASN A 221 2.60 4.47 18.25
N SER A 222 1.37 4.51 17.72
CA SER A 222 1.05 5.14 16.42
C SER A 222 0.38 6.50 16.62
N ARG A 223 1.01 7.57 16.14
CA ARG A 223 0.51 8.96 16.23
C ARG A 223 -0.92 9.11 15.70
N ALA A 224 -1.24 8.48 14.57
CA ALA A 224 -2.58 8.53 13.98
C ALA A 224 -3.65 7.95 14.93
N CYS A 225 -3.30 6.89 15.66
CA CYS A 225 -4.19 6.25 16.64
C CYS A 225 -4.39 7.13 17.88
N TYR A 226 -3.34 7.82 18.35
CA TYR A 226 -3.48 8.82 19.41
C TYR A 226 -4.42 9.95 18.99
N VAL A 227 -4.25 10.52 17.80
CA VAL A 227 -5.17 11.56 17.28
C VAL A 227 -6.61 11.04 17.26
N GLY A 228 -6.84 9.86 16.65
CA GLY A 228 -8.17 9.27 16.58
C GLY A 228 -8.80 9.07 17.95
N LEU A 229 -8.08 8.45 18.89
CA LEU A 229 -8.59 8.19 20.22
C LEU A 229 -8.75 9.46 21.07
N SER A 230 -7.91 10.48 20.90
CA SER A 230 -8.06 11.75 21.62
C SER A 230 -9.43 12.39 21.32
N PHE A 231 -9.79 12.54 20.05
CA PHE A 231 -11.09 13.12 19.69
C PHE A 231 -12.27 12.22 20.05
N GLY A 232 -12.21 10.92 19.73
CA GLY A 232 -13.29 9.99 20.06
C GLY A 232 -13.44 9.76 21.56
N GLY A 233 -12.34 9.70 22.30
CA GLY A 233 -12.29 9.58 23.76
C GLY A 233 -12.79 10.83 24.46
N LEU A 234 -12.40 12.03 24.02
CA LEU A 234 -12.93 13.30 24.55
C LEU A 234 -14.45 13.39 24.33
N LEU A 235 -14.94 13.01 23.15
CA LEU A 235 -16.37 12.94 22.90
C LEU A 235 -17.05 11.92 23.82
N PHE A 236 -16.46 10.74 24.02
CA PHE A 236 -16.98 9.73 24.95
C PHE A 236 -17.11 10.30 26.37
N LEU A 237 -16.04 10.92 26.90
CA LEU A 237 -15.99 11.54 28.22
C LEU A 237 -17.05 12.65 28.37
N PHE A 238 -17.18 13.50 27.37
CA PHE A 238 -18.20 14.55 27.33
C PHE A 238 -19.63 13.98 27.35
N LEU A 239 -19.88 12.92 26.57
CA LEU A 239 -21.20 12.29 26.51
C LEU A 239 -21.56 11.58 27.82
N ILE A 240 -20.60 10.90 28.47
CA ILE A 240 -20.85 10.26 29.77
C ILE A 240 -21.00 11.27 30.91
N LEU A 241 -20.35 12.44 30.80
CA LEU A 241 -20.59 13.58 31.69
C LEU A 241 -22.04 14.09 31.54
N LYS A 242 -22.50 14.26 30.30
CA LYS A 242 -23.86 14.76 30.01
C LYS A 242 -24.96 13.85 30.54
N ILE A 243 -24.75 12.54 30.55
CA ILE A 243 -25.70 11.57 31.14
C ILE A 243 -25.46 11.30 32.64
N GLY A 244 -24.52 12.03 33.27
CA GLY A 244 -24.34 12.05 34.73
C GLY A 244 -23.54 10.89 35.33
N ILE A 245 -22.80 10.10 34.56
CA ILE A 245 -22.10 8.91 35.06
C ILE A 245 -20.58 9.07 35.22
N LEU A 246 -20.00 10.20 34.76
CA LEU A 246 -18.55 10.41 34.75
C LEU A 246 -17.93 10.34 36.17
N PHE A 247 -18.52 11.03 37.14
CA PHE A 247 -17.96 11.18 38.49
C PHE A 247 -18.35 10.06 39.46
N THR A 248 -18.88 8.94 38.96
CA THR A 248 -19.14 7.77 39.83
C THR A 248 -17.82 7.09 40.20
N LYS A 249 -17.71 6.57 41.44
CA LYS A 249 -16.54 5.82 41.91
C LYS A 249 -16.14 4.70 40.93
N LYS A 250 -17.14 3.98 40.40
CA LYS A 250 -16.93 2.92 39.41
C LYS A 250 -16.24 3.46 38.14
N THR A 251 -16.77 4.55 37.57
CA THR A 251 -16.19 5.15 36.37
C THR A 251 -14.76 5.62 36.60
N LEU A 252 -14.52 6.34 37.70
CA LEU A 252 -13.18 6.82 38.05
C LEU A 252 -12.18 5.68 38.20
N MET A 253 -12.55 4.59 38.88
CA MET A 253 -11.70 3.40 39.02
C MET A 253 -11.38 2.73 37.68
N ILE A 254 -12.35 2.63 36.77
CA ILE A 254 -12.14 2.04 35.44
C ILE A 254 -11.24 2.95 34.59
N LEU A 255 -11.39 4.28 34.68
CA LEU A 255 -10.54 5.22 33.94
C LEU A 255 -9.06 5.15 34.38
N LEU A 256 -8.77 4.79 35.64
CA LEU A 256 -7.40 4.56 36.10
C LEU A 256 -6.68 3.44 35.33
N ILE A 257 -7.43 2.45 34.80
CA ILE A 257 -6.88 1.38 33.95
C ILE A 257 -6.25 1.95 32.67
N PHE A 258 -6.72 3.11 32.18
CA PHE A 258 -6.15 3.80 31.03
C PHE A 258 -5.10 4.85 31.46
N ILE A 259 -5.39 5.63 32.51
CA ILE A 259 -4.56 6.77 32.93
C ILE A 259 -3.20 6.29 33.45
N ILE A 260 -3.16 5.25 34.29
CA ILE A 260 -1.91 4.80 34.91
C ILE A 260 -0.91 4.29 33.86
N PRO A 261 -1.27 3.36 32.94
CA PRO A 261 -0.38 2.99 31.85
C PRO A 261 -0.05 4.17 30.94
N GLY A 262 -1.00 5.07 30.68
CA GLY A 262 -0.76 6.27 29.88
C GLY A 262 0.34 7.17 30.44
N ILE A 263 0.35 7.38 31.77
CA ILE A 263 1.42 8.09 32.47
C ILE A 263 2.75 7.35 32.31
N TYR A 264 2.78 6.03 32.54
CA TYR A 264 4.00 5.24 32.39
C TYR A 264 4.59 5.33 30.97
N PHE A 265 3.79 5.04 29.95
CA PHE A 265 4.26 5.00 28.56
C PHE A 265 4.62 6.37 27.98
N ASN A 266 4.04 7.48 28.49
CA ASN A 266 4.29 8.81 27.95
C ASN A 266 5.23 9.69 28.79
N LEU A 267 5.30 9.47 30.11
CA LEU A 267 6.09 10.30 31.03
C LEU A 267 7.29 9.57 31.64
N VAL A 268 7.26 8.23 31.73
CA VAL A 268 8.35 7.45 32.34
C VAL A 268 9.26 6.83 31.29
N LYS A 269 8.69 6.30 30.19
CA LYS A 269 9.45 5.65 29.13
C LYS A 269 9.50 6.53 27.87
N GLU A 270 10.58 7.28 27.72
CA GLU A 270 10.75 8.28 26.65
C GLU A 270 10.66 7.66 25.23
N GLU A 271 11.23 6.47 25.04
CA GLU A 271 11.22 5.73 23.77
C GLU A 271 9.80 5.36 23.27
N THR A 272 8.86 5.19 24.20
CA THR A 272 7.46 4.85 23.90
C THR A 272 6.53 6.06 23.98
N SER A 273 7.06 7.25 24.26
CA SER A 273 6.25 8.45 24.48
C SER A 273 5.69 8.99 23.18
N ALA A 274 4.37 9.01 23.07
CA ALA A 274 3.69 9.62 21.93
C ALA A 274 3.94 11.13 21.91
N VAL A 275 3.98 11.77 23.08
CA VAL A 275 4.24 13.21 23.24
C VAL A 275 5.63 13.56 22.73
N SER A 276 6.66 12.82 23.14
CA SER A 276 8.03 12.98 22.60
C SER A 276 8.02 12.86 21.08
N ARG A 277 7.34 11.85 20.53
CA ARG A 277 7.21 11.67 19.08
C ARG A 277 6.47 12.79 18.36
N PHE A 278 5.46 13.41 18.97
CA PHE A 278 4.83 14.59 18.40
C PHE A 278 5.80 15.77 18.42
N ILE A 279 6.47 16.02 19.55
CA ILE A 279 7.46 17.10 19.68
C ILE A 279 8.59 16.95 18.67
N THR A 280 9.17 15.76 18.49
CA THR A 280 10.25 15.53 17.51
C THR A 280 9.80 15.77 16.06
N THR A 281 8.52 15.57 15.75
CA THR A 281 7.95 15.85 14.41
C THR A 281 7.72 17.34 14.15
N PHE A 282 7.58 18.16 15.19
CA PHE A 282 7.39 19.60 15.06
C PHE A 282 8.70 20.37 15.21
N THR A 283 9.73 19.74 15.77
CA THR A 283 11.02 20.38 16.10
C THR A 283 12.17 19.91 15.21
N GLY A 284 11.95 18.94 14.30
CA GLY A 284 12.97 18.41 13.38
C GLY A 284 14.11 17.64 14.00
N LYS A 285 14.15 17.54 15.33
CA LYS A 285 15.17 16.78 16.07
C LYS A 285 14.77 15.32 16.15
N GLU A 286 14.83 14.59 15.02
CA GLU A 286 14.84 13.13 15.09
C GLU A 286 16.16 12.66 15.74
N HIS A 287 16.12 12.40 17.05
CA HIS A 287 17.16 11.61 17.75
C HIS A 287 16.96 10.12 17.45
N ALA A 288 16.97 9.72 16.18
CA ALA A 288 17.12 8.32 15.83
C ALA A 288 18.62 8.06 15.62
N GLU A 289 19.22 7.15 16.40
CA GLU A 289 20.59 6.70 16.18
C GLU A 289 20.79 6.08 14.78
N GLN A 290 19.69 5.68 14.11
CA GLN A 290 19.63 5.29 12.71
C GLN A 290 18.28 5.70 12.07
N PRO A 291 18.15 6.87 11.43
CA PRO A 291 16.96 7.19 10.66
C PRO A 291 16.81 6.21 9.49
N SER A 292 15.57 5.78 9.19
CA SER A 292 15.31 4.99 7.98
C SER A 292 15.80 5.74 6.74
N GLU A 293 16.28 5.04 5.72
CA GLU A 293 16.81 5.68 4.49
C GLU A 293 15.83 6.69 3.87
N ILE A 294 14.53 6.40 3.95
CA ILE A 294 13.44 7.29 3.52
C ILE A 294 13.38 8.57 4.35
N ALA A 295 13.55 8.47 5.68
CA ALA A 295 13.57 9.63 6.58
C ALA A 295 14.83 10.49 6.37
N TYR A 296 15.98 9.86 6.13
CA TYR A 296 17.23 10.54 5.77
C TYR A 296 17.13 11.25 4.41
N LYS A 297 16.55 10.58 3.41
CA LYS A 297 16.30 11.21 2.10
C LYS A 297 15.30 12.36 2.24
N ALA A 298 14.19 12.17 2.96
CA ALA A 298 13.22 13.24 3.20
C ALA A 298 13.84 14.45 3.90
N SER A 299 14.69 14.25 4.92
CA SER A 299 15.36 15.33 5.64
C SER A 299 16.38 16.07 4.77
N SER A 300 17.07 15.37 3.87
CA SER A 300 17.97 15.99 2.89
C SER A 300 17.27 16.93 1.89
N TYR A 301 15.95 16.79 1.71
CA TYR A 301 15.13 17.68 0.91
C TYR A 301 14.33 18.70 1.75
N GLY A 302 14.63 18.84 3.04
CA GLY A 302 14.00 19.80 3.94
C GLY A 302 12.68 19.33 4.56
N PHE A 303 12.42 18.01 4.62
CA PHE A 303 11.19 17.44 5.18
C PHE A 303 11.44 16.49 6.36
N GLU A 304 10.62 16.61 7.41
CA GLU A 304 10.75 15.84 8.64
C GLU A 304 9.95 14.52 8.57
N GLY A 305 10.66 13.42 8.32
CA GLY A 305 10.16 12.04 8.47
C GLY A 305 9.00 11.61 7.55
N SER A 306 8.37 10.49 7.91
CA SER A 306 7.28 9.84 7.14
C SER A 306 6.00 10.68 6.95
N ALA A 307 5.85 11.79 7.68
CA ALA A 307 4.71 12.70 7.54
C ALA A 307 4.85 13.61 6.30
N GLY A 308 6.06 14.09 6.01
CA GLY A 308 6.33 14.94 4.84
C GLY A 308 6.03 14.24 3.52
N VAL A 309 6.41 12.96 3.40
CA VAL A 309 6.16 12.13 2.20
C VAL A 309 4.66 12.05 1.88
N ARG A 310 3.81 11.92 2.91
CA ARG A 310 2.35 11.84 2.73
C ARG A 310 1.76 13.10 2.14
N LEU A 311 2.29 14.28 2.46
CA LEU A 311 1.80 15.54 1.87
C LEU A 311 2.02 15.57 0.35
N TYR A 312 3.13 15.02 -0.13
CA TYR A 312 3.37 14.87 -1.56
C TYR A 312 2.47 13.80 -2.18
N ILE A 313 2.31 12.64 -1.54
CA ILE A 313 1.35 11.62 -1.99
C ILE A 313 -0.05 12.23 -2.11
N TRP A 314 -0.49 13.00 -1.11
CA TRP A 314 -1.79 13.69 -1.15
C TRP A 314 -1.88 14.69 -2.28
N LYS A 315 -0.84 15.48 -2.54
CA LYS A 315 -0.79 16.41 -3.68
C LYS A 315 -0.91 15.67 -5.02
N ASP A 316 -0.20 14.55 -5.16
CA ASP A 316 -0.25 13.73 -6.37
C ASP A 316 -1.63 13.08 -6.56
N VAL A 317 -2.22 12.56 -5.48
CA VAL A 317 -3.58 12.00 -5.48
C VAL A 317 -4.63 13.08 -5.77
N LEU A 318 -4.46 14.31 -5.29
CA LEU A 318 -5.34 15.43 -5.67
C LEU A 318 -5.27 15.73 -7.17
N ASN A 319 -4.11 15.60 -7.80
CA ASN A 319 -3.99 15.72 -9.25
C ASN A 319 -4.70 14.56 -9.98
N MET A 320 -4.65 13.34 -9.43
CA MET A 320 -5.44 12.22 -9.93
C MET A 320 -6.95 12.45 -9.79
N ILE A 321 -7.42 12.98 -8.66
CA ILE A 321 -8.83 13.33 -8.44
C ILE A 321 -9.28 14.39 -9.44
N LYS A 322 -8.44 15.39 -9.73
CA LYS A 322 -8.71 16.40 -10.77
C LYS A 322 -8.83 15.77 -12.16
N ALA A 323 -8.03 14.74 -12.46
CA ALA A 323 -8.10 14.01 -13.73
C ALA A 323 -9.34 13.11 -13.83
N PHE A 324 -9.85 12.58 -12.71
CA PHE A 324 -10.99 11.65 -12.66
C PHE A 324 -12.04 12.03 -11.60
N PRO A 325 -12.68 13.21 -11.69
CA PRO A 325 -13.44 13.78 -10.58
C PRO A 325 -14.78 13.07 -10.31
N VAL A 326 -15.39 12.45 -11.31
CA VAL A 326 -16.77 11.92 -11.21
C VAL A 326 -16.80 10.46 -10.77
N PHE A 327 -16.08 9.57 -11.44
CA PHE A 327 -16.11 8.12 -11.17
C PHE A 327 -14.79 7.59 -10.60
N GLY A 328 -13.76 8.43 -10.50
CA GLY A 328 -12.43 8.02 -10.06
C GLY A 328 -11.72 7.09 -11.05
N VAL A 329 -10.61 6.52 -10.61
CA VAL A 329 -9.80 5.58 -11.40
C VAL A 329 -10.31 4.13 -11.33
N GLY A 330 -11.28 3.85 -10.45
CA GLY A 330 -11.73 2.50 -10.09
C GLY A 330 -11.26 2.07 -8.71
N LEU A 331 -11.96 1.09 -8.12
CA LEU A 331 -11.63 0.54 -6.80
C LEU A 331 -10.23 -0.05 -6.81
N ASP A 332 -9.43 0.26 -5.78
CA ASP A 332 -8.07 -0.28 -5.61
C ASP A 332 -7.12 -0.05 -6.82
N CYS A 333 -7.46 0.88 -7.73
CA CYS A 333 -6.71 1.13 -8.96
C CYS A 333 -5.67 2.26 -8.82
N LEU A 334 -5.56 2.91 -7.65
CA LEU A 334 -4.62 4.01 -7.42
C LEU A 334 -3.20 3.58 -7.79
N GLY A 335 -2.74 2.47 -7.21
CA GLY A 335 -1.39 1.96 -7.46
C GLY A 335 -1.13 1.75 -8.95
N ALA A 336 -2.07 1.20 -9.71
CA ALA A 336 -1.88 0.94 -11.14
C ALA A 336 -1.58 2.21 -11.97
N LEU A 337 -2.01 3.40 -11.53
CA LEU A 337 -1.80 4.67 -12.26
C LEU A 337 -0.86 5.64 -11.55
N TYR A 338 -0.50 5.40 -10.28
CA TYR A 338 0.17 6.38 -9.44
C TYR A 338 1.47 6.91 -10.04
N LEU A 339 2.30 6.05 -10.63
CA LEU A 339 3.60 6.44 -11.21
C LEU A 339 3.49 7.53 -12.30
N LYS A 340 2.37 7.59 -13.01
CA LYS A 340 2.12 8.62 -14.03
C LYS A 340 1.88 10.01 -13.42
N TYR A 341 1.28 10.07 -12.24
CA TYR A 341 0.87 11.31 -11.57
C TYR A 341 1.79 11.71 -10.41
N ARG A 342 2.69 10.81 -10.02
CA ARG A 342 3.67 11.03 -8.96
C ARG A 342 4.50 12.28 -9.26
N SER A 343 4.86 13.02 -8.23
CA SER A 343 5.76 14.17 -8.32
C SER A 343 7.22 13.77 -8.12
N ILE A 344 8.13 14.58 -8.66
CA ILE A 344 9.58 14.34 -8.54
C ILE A 344 10.04 14.32 -7.07
N GLY A 345 9.35 15.03 -6.19
CA GLY A 345 9.61 15.03 -4.74
C GLY A 345 9.44 13.64 -4.13
N VAL A 346 8.35 12.93 -4.47
CA VAL A 346 8.14 11.54 -3.99
C VAL A 346 9.18 10.61 -4.58
N TYR A 347 9.46 10.71 -5.88
CA TYR A 347 10.48 9.87 -6.52
C TYR A 347 11.86 10.01 -5.86
N ARG A 348 12.28 11.23 -5.54
CA ARG A 348 13.57 11.47 -4.87
C ARG A 348 13.67 10.84 -3.47
N ILE A 349 12.53 10.60 -2.83
CA ILE A 349 12.46 10.00 -1.49
C ILE A 349 12.28 8.49 -1.56
N GLU A 350 11.34 8.01 -2.37
CA GLU A 350 10.89 6.62 -2.44
C GLU A 350 11.50 5.82 -3.61
N GLY A 351 12.22 6.48 -4.53
CA GLY A 351 12.78 5.88 -5.73
C GLY A 351 11.70 5.31 -6.64
N ASP A 352 11.88 4.07 -7.11
CA ASP A 352 10.90 3.36 -7.93
C ASP A 352 9.72 2.76 -7.14
N ALA A 353 9.67 2.96 -5.82
CA ALA A 353 8.54 2.49 -5.04
C ALA A 353 7.24 3.21 -5.46
N LYS A 354 6.15 2.45 -5.42
CA LYS A 354 4.83 2.87 -5.88
C LYS A 354 3.89 2.90 -4.69
N ALA A 355 3.35 4.08 -4.37
CA ALA A 355 2.23 4.17 -3.45
C ALA A 355 1.00 3.49 -4.08
N ASP A 356 0.41 2.55 -3.35
CA ASP A 356 -0.81 1.83 -3.70
C ASP A 356 -2.05 2.33 -2.93
N SER A 357 -1.83 3.20 -1.93
CA SER A 357 -2.85 4.00 -1.23
C SER A 357 -2.39 5.45 -1.03
N ALA A 358 -3.35 6.37 -0.96
CA ALA A 358 -3.15 7.76 -0.57
C ALA A 358 -2.69 7.95 0.88
N HIS A 359 -2.67 6.89 1.71
CA HIS A 359 -2.44 7.00 3.15
C HIS A 359 -3.42 7.93 3.86
N ASN A 360 -4.62 8.03 3.27
CA ASN A 360 -5.77 8.79 3.74
C ASN A 360 -7.01 8.17 3.10
N GLU A 361 -7.84 7.52 3.90
CA GLU A 361 -9.00 6.76 3.40
C GLU A 361 -9.98 7.63 2.62
N PHE A 362 -10.16 8.90 2.99
CA PHE A 362 -11.07 9.80 2.29
C PHE A 362 -10.54 10.20 0.91
N LEU A 363 -9.24 10.42 0.78
CA LEU A 363 -8.60 10.64 -0.52
C LEU A 363 -8.65 9.36 -1.36
N ASP A 364 -8.48 8.18 -0.76
CA ASP A 364 -8.63 6.90 -1.46
C ASP A 364 -10.06 6.70 -1.98
N ILE A 365 -11.09 7.01 -1.19
CA ILE A 365 -12.47 6.96 -1.67
C ILE A 365 -12.68 7.95 -2.81
N ALA A 366 -12.18 9.20 -2.69
CA ALA A 366 -12.35 10.22 -3.71
C ALA A 366 -11.64 9.87 -5.02
N VAL A 367 -10.42 9.35 -4.97
CA VAL A 367 -9.66 9.01 -6.18
C VAL A 367 -10.18 7.72 -6.83
N THR A 368 -10.71 6.77 -6.07
CA THR A 368 -11.20 5.49 -6.61
C THR A 368 -12.64 5.55 -7.10
N ARG A 369 -13.49 6.38 -6.50
CA ARG A 369 -14.95 6.46 -6.78
C ARG A 369 -15.45 7.86 -7.13
N GLY A 370 -14.54 8.83 -7.25
CA GLY A 370 -14.84 10.23 -7.51
C GLY A 370 -15.35 10.99 -6.27
N ILE A 371 -15.50 12.30 -6.44
CA ILE A 371 -16.07 13.21 -5.44
C ILE A 371 -17.48 12.77 -5.01
N PRO A 372 -18.39 12.33 -5.91
CA PRO A 372 -19.69 11.78 -5.50
C PRO A 372 -19.55 10.58 -4.55
N GLY A 373 -18.57 9.69 -4.80
CA GLY A 373 -18.27 8.56 -3.92
C GLY A 373 -17.88 9.01 -2.52
N LEU A 374 -17.03 10.03 -2.40
CA LEU A 374 -16.64 10.61 -1.11
C LEU A 374 -17.84 11.23 -0.37
N ILE A 375 -18.69 11.99 -1.05
CA ILE A 375 -19.87 12.60 -0.44
C ILE A 375 -20.81 11.53 0.13
N ILE A 376 -21.07 10.47 -0.64
CA ILE A 376 -21.91 9.35 -0.20
C ILE A 376 -21.28 8.61 0.99
N TYR A 377 -19.95 8.44 0.98
CA TYR A 377 -19.22 7.82 2.07
C TYR A 377 -19.29 8.64 3.37
N LEU A 378 -19.09 9.95 3.29
CA LEU A 378 -19.26 10.85 4.42
C LEU A 378 -20.70 10.85 4.93
N TRP A 379 -21.69 10.82 4.03
CA TRP A 379 -23.10 10.71 4.41
C TRP A 379 -23.36 9.43 5.21
N LEU A 380 -22.86 8.28 4.74
CA LEU A 380 -22.99 6.99 5.43
C LEU A 380 -22.45 7.05 6.87
N ILE A 381 -21.25 7.61 7.05
CA ILE A 381 -20.54 7.66 8.33
C ILE A 381 -21.20 8.64 9.29
N ILE A 382 -21.31 9.91 8.86
CA ILE A 382 -21.82 11.00 9.69
C ILE A 382 -23.24 10.71 10.14
N TYR A 383 -24.08 10.18 9.24
CA TYR A 383 -25.46 9.85 9.55
C TYR A 383 -25.56 8.77 10.63
N LEU A 384 -24.77 7.69 10.55
CA LEU A 384 -24.77 6.67 11.61
C LEU A 384 -24.30 7.24 12.95
N LEU A 385 -23.22 8.02 12.95
CA LEU A 385 -22.67 8.62 14.18
C LEU A 385 -23.73 9.49 14.89
N ILE A 386 -24.42 10.35 14.15
CA ILE A 386 -25.49 11.20 14.69
C ILE A 386 -26.62 10.36 15.29
N LEU A 387 -27.07 9.31 14.59
CA LEU A 387 -28.14 8.44 15.09
C LEU A 387 -27.74 7.71 16.38
N CYS A 388 -26.54 7.13 16.41
CA CYS A 388 -26.01 6.44 17.58
C CYS A 388 -25.86 7.38 18.79
N ILE A 389 -25.33 8.59 18.60
CA ILE A 389 -25.18 9.59 19.66
C ILE A 389 -26.55 10.03 20.18
N LYS A 390 -27.47 10.40 19.29
CA LYS A 390 -28.82 10.88 19.67
C LYS A 390 -29.57 9.82 20.48
N LYS A 391 -29.61 8.58 19.98
CA LYS A 391 -30.27 7.47 20.69
C LYS A 391 -29.51 7.11 21.97
N GLY A 392 -28.18 7.13 21.95
CA GLY A 392 -27.30 6.83 23.08
C GLY A 392 -27.52 7.74 24.30
N ILE A 393 -27.69 9.05 24.09
CA ILE A 393 -27.98 10.01 25.16
C ILE A 393 -29.42 9.83 25.70
N SER A 394 -30.38 9.54 24.83
CA SER A 394 -31.80 9.43 25.21
C SER A 394 -32.19 8.09 25.84
N SER A 395 -31.44 7.02 25.56
CA SER A 395 -31.84 5.66 25.92
C SER A 395 -31.25 5.23 27.26
N LYS A 396 -32.12 4.86 28.21
CA LYS A 396 -31.69 4.24 29.48
C LYS A 396 -31.11 2.83 29.26
N GLU A 397 -31.64 2.10 28.27
CA GLU A 397 -31.20 0.75 27.94
C GLU A 397 -30.19 0.78 26.79
N ASN A 398 -29.01 0.19 26.96
CA ASN A 398 -27.92 0.13 25.97
C ASN A 398 -27.40 1.49 25.44
N GLY A 399 -27.82 2.62 26.02
CA GLY A 399 -27.43 3.95 25.55
C GLY A 399 -25.92 4.19 25.60
N LEU A 400 -25.28 3.74 26.68
CA LEU A 400 -23.82 3.84 26.84
C LEU A 400 -23.05 3.02 25.79
N LEU A 401 -23.60 1.87 25.37
CA LEU A 401 -23.00 1.03 24.34
C LEU A 401 -23.09 1.69 22.96
N LEU A 402 -24.20 2.35 22.64
CA LEU A 402 -24.34 3.17 21.43
C LEU A 402 -23.35 4.34 21.41
N ILE A 403 -23.11 4.99 22.55
CA ILE A 403 -22.08 6.01 22.71
C ILE A 403 -20.68 5.41 22.44
N GLY A 404 -20.39 4.24 23.02
CA GLY A 404 -19.14 3.51 22.77
C GLY A 404 -18.92 3.16 21.30
N ILE A 405 -19.95 2.66 20.62
CA ILE A 405 -19.91 2.36 19.18
C ILE A 405 -19.65 3.63 18.36
N ALA A 406 -20.37 4.72 18.63
CA ALA A 406 -20.17 5.98 17.92
C ALA A 406 -18.75 6.54 18.11
N CYS A 407 -18.25 6.55 19.35
CA CYS A 407 -16.92 7.07 19.67
C CYS A 407 -15.80 6.18 19.15
N GLY A 408 -15.99 4.85 19.13
CA GLY A 408 -15.07 3.90 18.50
C GLY A 408 -14.97 4.11 16.99
N LEU A 409 -16.11 4.22 16.31
CA LEU A 409 -16.17 4.52 14.87
C LEU A 409 -15.53 5.88 14.55
N LEU A 410 -15.82 6.91 15.35
CA LEU A 410 -15.20 8.23 15.19
C LEU A 410 -13.66 8.14 15.37
N SER A 411 -13.19 7.39 16.36
CA SER A 411 -11.75 7.20 16.60
C SER A 411 -11.06 6.56 15.40
N TYR A 412 -11.68 5.53 14.82
CA TYR A 412 -11.21 4.89 13.58
C TYR A 412 -11.12 5.89 12.42
N TYR A 413 -12.23 6.56 12.10
CA TYR A 413 -12.28 7.43 10.93
C TYR A 413 -11.31 8.62 11.02
N LEU A 414 -11.11 9.17 12.22
CA LEU A 414 -10.11 10.21 12.43
C LEU A 414 -8.66 9.69 12.31
N GLN A 415 -8.40 8.45 12.74
CA GLN A 415 -7.09 7.83 12.54
C GLN A 415 -6.80 7.55 11.05
N THR A 416 -7.83 7.23 10.26
CA THR A 416 -7.72 7.04 8.80
C THR A 416 -7.56 8.32 7.98
N LEU A 417 -7.52 9.50 8.60
CA LEU A 417 -7.01 10.70 7.93
C LEU A 417 -5.51 10.60 7.62
N PHE A 418 -4.80 9.71 8.32
CA PHE A 418 -3.35 9.51 8.20
C PHE A 418 -2.97 8.04 7.98
N SER A 419 -3.95 7.23 7.57
CA SER A 419 -3.85 5.79 7.29
C SER A 419 -4.95 5.40 6.30
N PHE A 420 -5.03 4.13 5.96
CA PHE A 420 -6.14 3.52 5.24
C PHE A 420 -6.55 2.22 5.95
N GLY A 421 -7.75 1.73 5.66
CA GLY A 421 -8.24 0.45 6.16
C GLY A 421 -7.70 -0.73 5.37
N VAL A 422 -7.60 -1.86 6.05
CA VAL A 422 -7.27 -3.18 5.47
C VAL A 422 -8.32 -4.20 5.89
N THR A 423 -8.39 -5.33 5.21
CA THR A 423 -9.41 -6.38 5.39
C THR A 423 -9.82 -6.69 6.84
N PRO A 424 -8.92 -6.97 7.81
CA PRO A 424 -9.34 -7.25 9.19
C PRO A 424 -10.00 -6.04 9.87
N VAL A 425 -9.57 -4.82 9.52
CA VAL A 425 -10.11 -3.59 10.07
C VAL A 425 -11.46 -3.29 9.43
N PHE A 426 -11.59 -3.37 8.10
CA PHE A 426 -12.87 -3.15 7.41
C PHE A 426 -13.94 -4.18 7.81
N THR A 427 -13.57 -5.47 7.91
CA THR A 427 -14.47 -6.52 8.43
C THR A 427 -15.05 -6.14 9.78
N THR A 428 -14.20 -5.64 10.69
CA THR A 428 -14.59 -5.20 12.03
C THR A 428 -15.48 -3.96 11.97
N MET A 429 -15.04 -2.96 11.22
CA MET A 429 -15.70 -1.67 11.02
C MET A 429 -17.15 -1.88 10.53
N TRP A 430 -17.36 -2.61 9.44
CA TRP A 430 -18.69 -2.91 8.90
C TRP A 430 -19.55 -3.74 9.87
N THR A 431 -18.95 -4.66 10.62
CA THR A 431 -19.67 -5.43 11.66
C THR A 431 -20.12 -4.53 12.82
N VAL A 432 -19.28 -3.58 13.25
CA VAL A 432 -19.59 -2.60 14.30
C VAL A 432 -20.69 -1.63 13.85
N MET A 433 -20.68 -1.18 12.58
CA MET A 433 -21.79 -0.40 12.01
C MET A 433 -23.11 -1.18 12.02
N GLY A 434 -23.07 -2.45 11.61
CA GLY A 434 -24.24 -3.33 11.64
C GLY A 434 -24.78 -3.47 13.06
N THR A 435 -23.87 -3.60 14.04
CA THR A 435 -24.21 -3.70 15.47
C THR A 435 -24.90 -2.44 15.98
N GLY A 436 -24.40 -1.25 15.62
CA GLY A 436 -25.06 0.03 15.91
C GLY A 436 -26.47 0.09 15.31
N CYS A 437 -26.64 -0.36 14.06
CA CYS A 437 -27.95 -0.41 13.41
C CYS A 437 -28.96 -1.34 14.11
N VAL A 438 -28.52 -2.49 14.66
CA VAL A 438 -29.39 -3.40 15.42
C VAL A 438 -29.98 -2.70 16.65
N PHE A 439 -29.18 -1.93 17.39
CA PHE A 439 -29.67 -1.18 18.54
C PHE A 439 -30.64 -0.06 18.14
N LEU A 440 -30.41 0.60 16.99
CA LEU A 440 -31.25 1.69 16.47
C LEU A 440 -32.62 1.22 15.96
N LEU A 441 -32.76 -0.03 15.50
CA LEU A 441 -33.98 -0.50 14.83
C LEU A 441 -35.21 -0.72 15.72
N ASP A 442 -35.11 -0.55 17.05
CA ASP A 442 -36.18 -0.85 18.04
C ASP A 442 -36.90 -2.19 17.75
N ALA A 443 -36.20 -3.15 17.13
CA ALA A 443 -36.82 -4.38 16.65
C ALA A 443 -37.13 -5.29 17.84
N LYS A 444 -38.40 -5.70 17.98
CA LYS A 444 -38.86 -6.73 18.93
C LYS A 444 -37.92 -7.95 18.88
N SER A 445 -37.74 -8.61 20.03
CA SER A 445 -36.93 -9.83 20.15
C SER A 445 -37.30 -10.81 19.03
N LYS A 446 -36.36 -11.01 18.09
CA LYS A 446 -36.45 -12.12 17.15
C LYS A 446 -36.47 -13.40 17.99
N GLU A 447 -37.25 -14.40 17.58
CA GLU A 447 -37.43 -15.64 18.33
C GLU A 447 -36.07 -16.18 18.80
N LYS A 448 -35.90 -16.33 20.12
CA LYS A 448 -34.75 -17.02 20.69
C LYS A 448 -34.75 -18.43 20.12
N ILE A 449 -33.64 -18.80 19.49
CA ILE A 449 -33.47 -20.15 19.00
C ILE A 449 -33.25 -21.07 20.22
N PRO A 450 -34.13 -22.05 20.48
CA PRO A 450 -33.99 -22.94 21.65
C PRO A 450 -32.65 -23.70 21.58
N GLY A 451 -31.85 -23.64 22.65
CA GLY A 451 -30.60 -24.40 22.78
C GLY A 451 -29.34 -23.78 22.13
N TRP A 452 -29.43 -22.62 21.49
CA TRP A 452 -28.25 -21.94 20.94
C TRP A 452 -27.48 -21.20 22.05
N HIS A 453 -26.26 -21.65 22.34
CA HIS A 453 -25.37 -21.01 23.32
C HIS A 453 -24.00 -20.71 22.69
N PRO A 454 -23.39 -19.54 22.95
CA PRO A 454 -22.09 -19.19 22.37
C PRO A 454 -20.97 -20.21 22.67
N ILE A 455 -21.04 -20.97 23.76
CA ILE A 455 -20.05 -22.01 24.09
C ILE A 455 -20.15 -23.24 23.17
N LEU A 456 -21.37 -23.63 22.76
CA LEU A 456 -21.59 -24.62 21.69
C LEU A 456 -21.17 -24.06 20.33
N SER A 457 -21.18 -22.73 20.18
CA SER A 457 -20.60 -22.08 19.00
C SER A 457 -19.08 -22.03 19.05
N ILE A 458 -18.41 -22.01 20.22
CA ILE A 458 -16.96 -22.12 20.35
C ILE A 458 -16.46 -23.48 19.89
N THR A 459 -17.12 -24.58 20.25
CA THR A 459 -16.82 -25.90 19.68
C THR A 459 -17.12 -25.94 18.18
N SER A 460 -18.18 -25.29 17.70
CA SER A 460 -18.43 -25.16 16.25
C SER A 460 -17.40 -24.28 15.53
N ILE A 461 -16.87 -23.26 16.20
CA ILE A 461 -15.83 -22.34 15.72
C ILE A 461 -14.50 -23.09 15.71
N ILE A 462 -14.18 -23.89 16.73
CA ILE A 462 -13.01 -24.78 16.78
C ILE A 462 -13.10 -25.86 15.71
N ILE A 463 -14.27 -26.47 15.48
CA ILE A 463 -14.48 -27.44 14.39
C ILE A 463 -14.40 -26.75 13.02
N SER A 464 -14.94 -25.54 12.88
CA SER A 464 -14.84 -24.74 11.65
C SER A 464 -13.42 -24.24 11.40
N LEU A 465 -12.66 -23.92 12.45
CA LEU A 465 -11.25 -23.56 12.46
C LEU A 465 -10.39 -24.76 12.08
N PHE A 466 -10.64 -25.93 12.67
CA PHE A 466 -9.96 -27.18 12.36
C PHE A 466 -10.26 -27.61 10.93
N ALA A 467 -11.50 -27.46 10.47
CA ALA A 467 -11.89 -27.66 9.07
C ALA A 467 -11.25 -26.62 8.14
N LEU A 468 -11.14 -25.33 8.52
CA LEU A 468 -10.47 -24.30 7.73
C LEU A 468 -8.96 -24.58 7.61
N LEU A 469 -8.33 -25.01 8.70
CA LEU A 469 -6.91 -25.36 8.74
C LEU A 469 -6.61 -26.65 7.92
N LEU A 470 -7.49 -27.65 7.97
CA LEU A 470 -7.46 -28.82 7.08
C LEU A 470 -7.79 -28.46 5.61
N SER A 471 -8.63 -27.44 5.39
CA SER A 471 -9.13 -27.07 4.06
C SER A 471 -8.04 -26.53 3.12
N PHE A 472 -6.98 -25.88 3.63
CA PHE A 472 -5.83 -25.46 2.79
C PHE A 472 -5.10 -26.63 2.11
N HIS A 473 -5.40 -27.90 2.45
CA HIS A 473 -4.98 -29.08 1.69
C HIS A 473 -6.16 -29.85 1.06
N GLY A 474 -7.39 -29.71 1.56
CA GLY A 474 -8.60 -30.43 1.11
C GLY A 474 -9.57 -29.66 0.18
N TRP A 475 -9.28 -28.39 -0.19
CA TRP A 475 -10.24 -27.54 -0.90
C TRP A 475 -10.69 -28.07 -2.27
N TYR A 476 -9.87 -28.82 -3.01
CA TYR A 476 -10.35 -29.46 -4.25
C TYR A 476 -11.48 -30.45 -3.99
N MET A 477 -11.41 -31.19 -2.88
CA MET A 477 -12.43 -32.16 -2.44
C MET A 477 -13.66 -31.45 -1.90
N ILE A 478 -13.49 -30.37 -1.11
CA ILE A 478 -14.61 -29.59 -0.58
C ILE A 478 -15.31 -28.77 -1.68
N LEU A 479 -14.57 -28.19 -2.63
CA LEU A 479 -15.08 -27.50 -3.82
C LEU A 479 -15.91 -28.46 -4.68
N SER A 480 -15.42 -29.67 -4.93
CA SER A 480 -16.16 -30.68 -5.69
C SER A 480 -17.38 -31.21 -4.91
N ILE A 481 -17.29 -31.36 -3.58
CA ILE A 481 -18.44 -31.73 -2.74
C ILE A 481 -19.48 -30.59 -2.67
N ILE A 482 -19.08 -29.34 -2.50
CA ILE A 482 -19.99 -28.18 -2.44
C ILE A 482 -20.65 -27.95 -3.80
N ILE A 483 -19.89 -28.01 -4.90
CA ILE A 483 -20.45 -27.93 -6.26
C ILE A 483 -21.39 -29.10 -6.53
N ALA A 484 -21.02 -30.33 -6.14
CA ALA A 484 -21.89 -31.50 -6.28
C ALA A 484 -23.18 -31.38 -5.46
N ILE A 485 -23.09 -30.92 -4.20
CA ILE A 485 -24.26 -30.71 -3.33
C ILE A 485 -25.14 -29.56 -3.85
N LEU A 486 -24.54 -28.48 -4.38
CA LEU A 486 -25.26 -27.34 -4.97
C LEU A 486 -25.92 -27.68 -6.30
N ALA A 487 -25.27 -28.48 -7.14
CA ALA A 487 -25.81 -28.91 -8.42
C ALA A 487 -26.90 -29.98 -8.25
N MET A 488 -26.74 -30.90 -7.29
CA MET A 488 -27.65 -32.04 -7.14
C MET A 488 -28.83 -31.78 -6.21
N SER A 489 -28.67 -31.08 -5.08
CA SER A 489 -29.71 -31.11 -4.04
C SER A 489 -30.99 -30.30 -4.32
N PRO A 490 -30.97 -29.08 -4.89
CA PRO A 490 -32.19 -28.29 -5.09
C PRO A 490 -32.87 -28.63 -6.41
N ILE A 491 -32.11 -28.93 -7.47
CA ILE A 491 -32.64 -29.29 -8.78
C ILE A 491 -33.30 -30.68 -8.71
N ALA A 492 -32.67 -31.66 -8.04
CA ALA A 492 -33.30 -32.95 -7.80
C ALA A 492 -34.54 -32.81 -6.90
N TYR A 493 -34.51 -31.97 -5.86
CA TYR A 493 -35.64 -31.78 -4.94
C TYR A 493 -36.83 -31.02 -5.57
N ILE A 494 -36.57 -29.97 -6.37
CA ILE A 494 -37.60 -29.20 -7.08
C ILE A 494 -38.15 -29.99 -8.29
N SER A 495 -37.33 -30.83 -8.94
CA SER A 495 -37.77 -31.68 -10.04
C SER A 495 -38.61 -32.88 -9.57
N THR A 496 -38.31 -33.45 -8.40
CA THR A 496 -39.03 -34.61 -7.85
C THR A 496 -40.31 -34.24 -7.10
N ASN A 497 -40.41 -33.01 -6.54
CA ASN A 497 -41.55 -32.64 -5.69
C ASN A 497 -42.53 -31.65 -6.36
N LYS A 498 -43.59 -32.19 -6.99
CA LYS A 498 -44.65 -31.41 -7.69
C LYS A 498 -45.25 -30.27 -6.86
N GLN A 499 -45.42 -30.49 -5.54
CA GLN A 499 -46.04 -29.52 -4.62
C GLN A 499 -45.14 -28.30 -4.34
N GLN A 500 -43.82 -28.49 -4.34
CA GLN A 500 -42.86 -27.42 -4.09
C GLN A 500 -42.57 -26.60 -5.35
N ARG A 501 -42.61 -27.24 -6.52
CA ARG A 501 -42.53 -26.58 -7.84
C ARG A 501 -43.61 -25.50 -8.02
N GLN A 502 -44.81 -25.74 -7.48
CA GLN A 502 -45.90 -24.76 -7.45
C GLN A 502 -45.73 -23.64 -6.40
N GLN A 503 -44.90 -23.82 -5.37
CA GLN A 503 -44.69 -22.86 -4.28
C GLN A 503 -43.45 -21.96 -4.44
N THR A 504 -42.43 -22.40 -5.16
CA THR A 504 -41.23 -21.59 -5.43
C THR A 504 -41.52 -20.51 -6.47
N SER A 505 -41.59 -19.24 -6.04
CA SER A 505 -41.75 -18.12 -6.97
C SER A 505 -40.51 -17.97 -7.88
N PRO A 506 -40.67 -17.55 -9.16
CA PRO A 506 -39.55 -17.34 -10.08
C PRO A 506 -38.45 -16.44 -9.49
N LYS A 507 -38.86 -15.45 -8.69
CA LYS A 507 -37.96 -14.55 -7.96
C LYS A 507 -37.00 -15.29 -7.02
N ARG A 508 -37.45 -16.31 -6.27
CA ARG A 508 -36.59 -17.10 -5.37
C ARG A 508 -35.59 -17.93 -6.15
N PHE A 509 -36.01 -18.47 -7.29
CA PHE A 509 -35.14 -19.22 -8.19
C PHE A 509 -34.00 -18.34 -8.73
N TYR A 510 -34.30 -17.13 -9.22
CA TYR A 510 -33.25 -16.21 -9.70
C TYR A 510 -32.31 -15.73 -8.58
N LEU A 511 -32.84 -15.42 -7.38
CA LEU A 511 -32.01 -15.07 -6.23
C LEU A 511 -31.07 -16.21 -5.84
N PHE A 512 -31.57 -17.45 -5.88
CA PHE A 512 -30.76 -18.63 -5.61
C PHE A 512 -29.66 -18.83 -6.65
N MET A 513 -30.00 -18.76 -7.95
CA MET A 513 -29.00 -18.85 -9.02
C MET A 513 -27.95 -17.74 -8.93
N GLY A 514 -28.37 -16.51 -8.62
CA GLY A 514 -27.45 -15.40 -8.34
C GLY A 514 -26.51 -15.69 -7.16
N SER A 515 -27.02 -16.30 -6.08
CA SER A 515 -26.19 -16.69 -4.95
C SER A 515 -25.14 -17.74 -5.31
N ILE A 516 -25.47 -18.73 -6.17
CA ILE A 516 -24.50 -19.72 -6.66
C ILE A 516 -23.37 -19.05 -7.44
N ILE A 517 -23.71 -18.12 -8.34
CA ILE A 517 -22.71 -17.39 -9.13
C ILE A 517 -21.76 -16.61 -8.21
N ILE A 518 -22.30 -15.89 -7.23
CA ILE A 518 -21.49 -15.13 -6.26
C ILE A 518 -20.62 -16.09 -5.42
N LEU A 519 -21.17 -17.22 -4.97
CA LEU A 519 -20.42 -18.26 -4.25
C LEU A 519 -19.24 -18.77 -5.08
N SER A 520 -19.44 -19.08 -6.36
CA SER A 520 -18.37 -19.54 -7.25
C SER A 520 -17.30 -18.47 -7.45
N ILE A 521 -17.70 -17.20 -7.62
CA ILE A 521 -16.74 -16.09 -7.77
C ILE A 521 -15.91 -15.92 -6.50
N LEU A 522 -16.54 -15.89 -5.33
CA LEU A 522 -15.83 -15.71 -4.04
C LEU A 522 -14.88 -16.87 -3.75
N LEU A 523 -15.27 -18.09 -4.11
CA LEU A 523 -14.44 -19.27 -3.90
C LEU A 523 -13.22 -19.30 -4.82
N LEU A 524 -13.37 -18.87 -6.08
CA LEU A 524 -12.22 -18.68 -6.97
C LEU A 524 -11.34 -17.51 -6.50
N ALA A 525 -11.95 -16.41 -6.07
CA ALA A 525 -11.24 -15.23 -5.57
C ALA A 525 -10.47 -15.50 -4.27
N SER A 526 -10.83 -16.52 -3.49
CA SER A 526 -10.08 -16.92 -2.29
C SER A 526 -8.92 -17.88 -2.60
N ILE A 527 -9.17 -18.91 -3.42
CA ILE A 527 -8.21 -19.99 -3.66
C ILE A 527 -7.10 -19.55 -4.61
N CYS A 528 -7.47 -18.90 -5.71
CA CYS A 528 -6.55 -18.61 -6.79
C CYS A 528 -5.41 -17.66 -6.36
N PRO A 529 -5.68 -16.50 -5.72
CA PRO A 529 -4.62 -15.61 -5.26
C PRO A 529 -3.71 -16.24 -4.19
N TYR A 530 -4.30 -17.02 -3.27
CA TYR A 530 -3.55 -17.69 -2.21
C TYR A 530 -2.50 -18.68 -2.75
N TYR A 531 -2.91 -19.61 -3.62
CA TYR A 531 -1.96 -20.58 -4.20
C TYR A 531 -1.03 -19.95 -5.23
N ALA A 532 -1.47 -18.92 -5.96
CA ALA A 532 -0.60 -18.16 -6.83
C ALA A 532 0.59 -17.59 -6.05
N ASP A 533 0.35 -17.09 -4.84
CA ASP A 533 1.39 -16.49 -4.01
C ASP A 533 2.36 -17.52 -3.41
N ILE A 534 1.89 -18.73 -3.10
CA ILE A 534 2.77 -19.86 -2.75
C ILE A 534 3.68 -20.22 -3.92
N TYR A 535 3.12 -20.32 -5.13
CA TYR A 535 3.88 -20.66 -6.33
C TYR A 535 4.87 -19.57 -6.69
N HIS A 536 4.50 -18.30 -6.53
CA HIS A 536 5.40 -17.18 -6.70
C HIS A 536 6.57 -17.23 -5.70
N LYS A 537 6.28 -17.37 -4.40
CA LYS A 537 7.31 -17.50 -3.35
C LYS A 537 8.27 -18.64 -3.64
N THR A 538 7.75 -19.73 -4.20
CA THR A 538 8.55 -20.88 -4.64
C THR A 538 9.40 -20.54 -5.86
N ALA A 539 8.83 -19.85 -6.86
CA ALA A 539 9.51 -19.47 -8.10
C ALA A 539 10.74 -18.60 -7.85
N ILE A 540 10.67 -17.63 -6.92
CA ILE A 540 11.82 -16.75 -6.60
C ILE A 540 13.06 -17.56 -6.17
N LYS A 541 12.85 -18.70 -5.50
CA LYS A 541 13.92 -19.57 -4.99
C LYS A 541 14.43 -20.59 -6.00
N LYS A 542 13.91 -20.57 -7.23
CA LYS A 542 14.27 -21.51 -8.30
C LYS A 542 15.08 -20.81 -9.39
N GLU A 543 15.75 -21.61 -10.20
CA GLU A 543 16.59 -21.18 -11.32
C GLU A 543 16.18 -21.90 -12.61
N GLY A 544 16.64 -21.39 -13.76
CA GLY A 544 16.41 -22.00 -15.08
C GLY A 544 14.94 -22.30 -15.40
N LEU A 545 14.69 -23.47 -16.00
CA LEU A 545 13.36 -23.91 -16.44
C LEU A 545 12.36 -24.09 -15.28
N ASP A 546 12.85 -24.51 -14.11
CA ASP A 546 11.98 -24.67 -12.94
C ASP A 546 11.41 -23.32 -12.49
N LYS A 547 12.21 -22.25 -12.54
CA LYS A 547 11.75 -20.89 -12.25
C LYS A 547 10.57 -20.50 -13.15
N ILE A 548 10.71 -20.71 -14.46
CA ILE A 548 9.65 -20.43 -15.44
C ILE A 548 8.38 -21.21 -15.10
N LYS A 549 8.50 -22.52 -14.88
CA LYS A 549 7.36 -23.40 -14.56
C LYS A 549 6.57 -22.94 -13.32
N TRP A 550 7.26 -22.50 -12.26
CA TRP A 550 6.59 -22.02 -11.05
C TRP A 550 5.93 -20.65 -11.25
N PHE A 551 6.59 -19.71 -11.95
CA PHE A 551 5.96 -18.45 -12.32
C PHE A 551 4.73 -18.65 -13.20
N GLU A 552 4.78 -19.56 -14.19
CA GLU A 552 3.63 -19.84 -15.05
C GLU A 552 2.45 -20.41 -14.26
N LYS A 553 2.70 -21.26 -13.26
CA LYS A 553 1.64 -21.72 -12.34
C LYS A 553 1.06 -20.55 -11.53
N ALA A 554 1.89 -19.67 -11.00
CA ALA A 554 1.44 -18.50 -10.25
C ALA A 554 0.57 -17.58 -11.11
N ILE A 555 1.06 -17.24 -12.31
CA ILE A 555 0.37 -16.40 -13.29
C ILE A 555 -0.93 -17.03 -13.78
N LYS A 556 -0.97 -18.35 -13.98
CA LYS A 556 -2.19 -19.05 -14.40
C LYS A 556 -3.30 -18.92 -13.37
N LEU A 557 -2.96 -18.99 -12.08
CA LEU A 557 -3.92 -18.85 -10.99
C LEU A 557 -4.29 -17.40 -10.75
N ASN A 558 -3.33 -16.49 -10.75
CA ASN A 558 -3.57 -15.07 -10.52
C ASN A 558 -2.92 -14.21 -11.61
N PRO A 559 -3.58 -14.06 -12.78
CA PRO A 559 -3.01 -13.30 -13.89
C PRO A 559 -3.05 -11.78 -13.65
N THR A 560 -3.67 -11.31 -12.56
CA THR A 560 -3.95 -9.90 -12.26
C THR A 560 -2.83 -9.21 -11.49
N VAL A 561 -1.76 -9.94 -11.17
CA VAL A 561 -0.59 -9.43 -10.47
C VAL A 561 0.47 -9.02 -11.48
N ASP A 562 0.68 -7.72 -11.62
CA ASP A 562 1.59 -7.10 -12.59
C ASP A 562 3.03 -7.56 -12.39
N TRP A 563 3.52 -7.54 -11.15
CA TRP A 563 4.91 -7.82 -10.85
C TRP A 563 5.31 -9.30 -11.02
N TYR A 564 4.39 -10.27 -10.84
CA TYR A 564 4.65 -11.68 -11.19
C TYR A 564 5.02 -11.82 -12.68
N GLN A 565 4.26 -11.12 -13.53
CA GLN A 565 4.50 -11.14 -14.96
C GLN A 565 5.78 -10.40 -15.30
N GLY A 566 5.99 -9.22 -14.72
CA GLY A 566 7.19 -8.40 -14.96
C GLY A 566 8.48 -9.13 -14.58
N GLU A 567 8.50 -9.83 -13.45
CA GLU A 567 9.64 -10.68 -13.05
C GLU A 567 9.89 -11.80 -14.05
N LEU A 568 8.83 -12.52 -14.46
CA LEU A 568 8.96 -13.56 -15.48
C LEU A 568 9.43 -12.98 -16.81
N MET A 569 8.90 -11.84 -17.27
CA MET A 569 9.25 -11.25 -18.56
C MET A 569 10.73 -10.82 -18.60
N ARG A 570 11.24 -10.19 -17.53
CA ARG A 570 12.66 -9.85 -17.41
C ARG A 570 13.55 -11.09 -17.41
N PHE A 571 13.13 -12.14 -16.69
CA PHE A 571 13.86 -13.41 -16.67
C PHE A 571 13.90 -14.08 -18.06
N LEU A 572 12.76 -14.16 -18.74
CA LEU A 572 12.65 -14.74 -20.08
C LEU A 572 13.47 -13.96 -21.12
N LEU A 573 13.50 -12.62 -21.02
CA LEU A 573 14.34 -11.80 -21.89
C LEU A 573 15.84 -12.03 -21.61
N GLY A 574 16.23 -12.17 -20.34
CA GLY A 574 17.60 -12.55 -19.98
C GLY A 574 18.00 -13.90 -20.60
N GLU A 575 17.14 -14.91 -20.48
CA GLU A 575 17.32 -16.21 -21.13
C GLU A 575 17.41 -16.12 -22.65
N ALA A 576 16.58 -15.28 -23.28
CA ALA A 576 16.61 -15.07 -24.73
C ALA A 576 17.94 -14.44 -25.18
N LYS A 577 18.46 -13.49 -24.39
CA LYS A 577 19.78 -12.88 -24.64
C LYS A 577 20.92 -13.90 -24.53
N THR A 578 20.87 -14.78 -23.53
CA THR A 578 21.87 -15.85 -23.36
C THR A 578 21.81 -16.87 -24.50
N LYS A 579 20.61 -17.29 -24.91
CA LYS A 579 20.42 -18.31 -25.96
C LYS A 579 20.68 -17.79 -27.38
N ARG A 580 20.47 -16.48 -27.60
CA ARG A 580 20.49 -15.84 -28.94
C ARG A 580 19.64 -16.59 -29.99
N ASP A 581 18.51 -17.14 -29.57
CA ASP A 581 17.56 -17.85 -30.43
C ASP A 581 16.41 -16.90 -30.83
N VAL A 582 16.25 -16.68 -32.14
CA VAL A 582 15.25 -15.77 -32.71
C VAL A 582 13.83 -16.26 -32.44
N ALA A 583 13.55 -17.55 -32.63
CA ALA A 583 12.21 -18.10 -32.43
C ALA A 583 11.79 -18.00 -30.96
N TYR A 584 12.75 -18.26 -30.05
CA TYR A 584 12.52 -18.07 -28.62
C TYR A 584 12.27 -16.60 -28.27
N LEU A 585 13.06 -15.67 -28.83
CA LEU A 585 12.87 -14.23 -28.62
C LEU A 585 11.50 -13.75 -29.12
N GLU A 586 11.03 -14.22 -30.27
CA GLU A 586 9.70 -13.88 -30.78
C GLU A 586 8.58 -14.38 -29.87
N TRP A 587 8.73 -15.60 -29.33
CA TRP A 587 7.82 -16.13 -28.32
C TRP A 587 7.81 -15.25 -27.05
N VAL A 588 8.98 -14.79 -26.58
CA VAL A 588 9.09 -13.85 -25.44
C VAL A 588 8.40 -12.51 -25.75
N ILE A 589 8.63 -11.92 -26.93
CA ILE A 589 7.98 -10.67 -27.35
C ILE A 589 6.45 -10.83 -27.37
N SER A 590 5.94 -11.94 -27.90
CA SER A 590 4.50 -12.25 -27.87
C SER A 590 3.95 -12.31 -26.44
N ARG A 591 4.71 -12.91 -25.52
CA ARG A 591 4.35 -12.99 -24.10
C ARG A 591 4.31 -11.61 -23.44
N ILE A 592 5.31 -10.77 -23.70
CA ILE A 592 5.35 -9.38 -23.18
C ILE A 592 4.16 -8.57 -23.69
N LYS A 593 3.84 -8.66 -24.99
CA LYS A 593 2.66 -7.98 -25.57
C LYS A 593 1.35 -8.42 -24.91
N LYS A 594 1.20 -9.72 -24.62
CA LYS A 594 0.03 -10.24 -23.88
C LYS A 594 -0.05 -9.66 -22.47
N THR A 595 1.09 -9.53 -21.78
CA THR A 595 1.17 -8.90 -20.46
C THR A 595 0.79 -7.43 -20.51
N ILE A 596 1.29 -6.66 -21.49
CA ILE A 596 0.93 -5.25 -21.69
C ILE A 596 -0.57 -5.09 -21.96
N LYS A 597 -1.21 -6.01 -22.69
CA LYS A 597 -2.66 -5.97 -22.89
C LYS A 597 -3.45 -6.09 -21.57
N LEU A 598 -2.91 -6.80 -20.57
CA LEU A 598 -3.52 -6.93 -19.24
C LEU A 598 -3.19 -5.75 -18.33
N PHE A 599 -1.97 -5.21 -18.45
CA PHE A 599 -1.44 -4.10 -17.65
C PHE A 599 -0.86 -3.02 -18.54
N PRO A 600 -1.71 -2.27 -19.27
CA PRO A 600 -1.22 -1.28 -20.23
C PRO A 600 -0.48 -0.14 -19.53
N GLN A 601 -0.72 0.08 -18.22
CA GLN A 601 -0.07 1.13 -17.44
C GLN A 601 1.27 0.72 -16.81
N ASP A 602 1.72 -0.54 -16.94
CA ASP A 602 2.99 -0.98 -16.34
C ASP A 602 4.18 -0.58 -17.22
N ALA A 603 4.86 0.50 -16.81
CA ALA A 603 6.03 1.03 -17.47
C ALA A 603 7.18 0.02 -17.61
N ASN A 604 7.33 -0.93 -16.68
CA ASN A 604 8.38 -1.93 -16.74
C ASN A 604 8.18 -2.89 -17.92
N ASN A 605 6.93 -3.26 -18.22
CA ASN A 605 6.64 -4.16 -19.33
C ASN A 605 6.89 -3.48 -20.68
N HIS A 606 6.55 -2.19 -20.81
CA HIS A 606 6.88 -1.40 -22.01
C HIS A 606 8.39 -1.25 -22.18
N ASN A 607 9.14 -0.98 -21.11
CA ASN A 607 10.61 -0.94 -21.17
C ASN A 607 11.20 -2.30 -21.56
N THR A 608 10.68 -3.39 -20.98
CA THR A 608 11.11 -4.76 -21.33
C THR A 608 10.81 -5.10 -22.79
N LEU A 609 9.68 -4.62 -23.34
CA LEU A 609 9.36 -4.77 -24.75
C LEU A 609 10.34 -4.01 -25.64
N GLY A 610 10.70 -2.77 -25.28
CA GLY A 610 11.71 -1.99 -26.00
C GLY A 610 13.07 -2.69 -26.02
N LEU A 611 13.51 -3.22 -24.87
CA LEU A 611 14.75 -4.00 -24.78
C LEU A 611 14.71 -5.29 -25.63
N ALA A 612 13.55 -5.93 -25.75
CA ALA A 612 13.39 -7.12 -26.57
C ALA A 612 13.44 -6.80 -28.07
N TYR A 613 12.83 -5.68 -28.50
CA TYR A 613 12.90 -5.22 -29.89
C TYR A 613 14.30 -4.77 -30.29
N ASP A 614 14.98 -4.01 -29.43
CA ASP A 614 16.36 -3.58 -29.64
C ASP A 614 17.29 -4.80 -29.80
N PHE A 615 17.13 -5.80 -28.93
CA PHE A 615 17.88 -7.05 -29.04
C PHE A 615 17.52 -7.86 -30.29
N LYS A 616 16.25 -7.86 -30.72
CA LYS A 616 15.85 -8.53 -31.99
C LYS A 616 16.53 -7.86 -33.18
N GLN A 617 16.58 -6.53 -33.22
CA GLN A 617 17.28 -5.79 -34.27
C GLN A 617 18.78 -6.13 -34.27
N GLU A 618 19.43 -6.17 -33.11
CA GLU A 618 20.83 -6.57 -33.00
C GLU A 618 21.06 -8.01 -33.52
N LEU A 619 20.16 -8.93 -33.19
CA LEU A 619 20.31 -10.36 -33.52
C LEU A 619 19.99 -10.68 -34.98
N THR A 620 19.04 -9.97 -35.59
CA THR A 620 18.48 -10.32 -36.92
C THR A 620 18.79 -9.31 -38.01
N GLY A 621 19.14 -8.07 -37.65
CA GLY A 621 19.23 -6.95 -38.59
C GLY A 621 17.88 -6.40 -39.07
N GLU A 622 16.75 -6.97 -38.64
CA GLU A 622 15.40 -6.46 -38.95
C GLU A 622 15.20 -5.08 -38.30
N ASP A 623 14.72 -4.10 -39.07
CA ASP A 623 14.47 -2.76 -38.55
C ASP A 623 13.29 -2.77 -37.57
N MET A 624 13.61 -2.66 -36.27
CA MET A 624 12.65 -2.60 -35.18
C MET A 624 12.59 -1.20 -34.55
N ARG A 625 13.23 -0.21 -35.17
CA ARG A 625 13.52 1.07 -34.53
C ARG A 625 12.28 1.80 -34.04
N GLU A 626 11.26 1.90 -34.89
CA GLU A 626 10.01 2.57 -34.53
C GLU A 626 9.31 1.88 -33.36
N LEU A 627 9.29 0.54 -33.36
CA LEU A 627 8.69 -0.27 -32.30
C LEU A 627 9.45 -0.14 -30.98
N THR A 628 10.78 -0.10 -31.04
CA THR A 628 11.66 0.13 -29.89
C THR A 628 11.41 1.51 -29.28
N ILE A 629 11.45 2.58 -30.09
CA ILE A 629 11.21 3.95 -29.64
C ILE A 629 9.81 4.11 -29.05
N ALA A 630 8.78 3.56 -29.71
CA ALA A 630 7.41 3.61 -29.21
C ALA A 630 7.28 2.92 -27.84
N SER A 631 7.96 1.78 -27.66
CA SER A 631 7.96 1.04 -26.39
C SER A 631 8.61 1.82 -25.26
N TYR A 632 9.79 2.43 -25.48
CA TYR A 632 10.42 3.29 -24.47
C TYR A 632 9.61 4.56 -24.19
N LYS A 633 9.03 5.20 -25.21
CA LYS A 633 8.14 6.36 -25.02
C LYS A 633 6.90 6.00 -24.21
N ASN A 634 6.31 4.82 -24.41
CA ASN A 634 5.21 4.33 -23.58
C ASN A 634 5.65 4.09 -22.13
N ALA A 635 6.85 3.53 -21.90
CA ALA A 635 7.40 3.38 -20.55
C ALA A 635 7.53 4.74 -19.84
N ILE A 636 8.07 5.75 -20.53
CA ILE A 636 8.19 7.13 -20.03
C ILE A 636 6.80 7.77 -19.83
N PHE A 637 5.83 7.50 -20.70
CA PHE A 637 4.47 8.04 -20.55
C PHE A 637 3.78 7.56 -19.27
N TYR A 638 3.96 6.29 -18.90
CA TYR A 638 3.35 5.71 -17.70
C TYR A 638 4.19 5.89 -16.44
N ASN A 639 5.51 6.11 -16.57
CA ASN A 639 6.40 6.53 -15.49
C ASN A 639 7.37 7.61 -16.01
N PRO A 640 7.01 8.90 -15.91
CA PRO A 640 7.83 10.01 -16.41
C PRO A 640 9.23 10.07 -15.81
N PHE A 641 9.40 9.51 -14.61
CA PHE A 641 10.67 9.46 -13.89
C PHE A 641 11.41 8.14 -14.06
N TYR A 642 11.08 7.34 -15.06
CA TYR A 642 11.78 6.08 -15.32
C TYR A 642 13.14 6.33 -16.00
N VAL A 643 14.18 6.54 -15.20
CA VAL A 643 15.54 6.84 -15.69
C VAL A 643 16.06 5.73 -16.61
N GLY A 644 15.79 4.47 -16.30
CA GLY A 644 16.16 3.34 -17.16
C GLY A 644 15.60 3.46 -18.59
N ALA A 645 14.34 3.89 -18.75
CA ALA A 645 13.73 4.05 -20.07
C ALA A 645 14.32 5.26 -20.84
N HIS A 646 14.61 6.37 -20.15
CA HIS A 646 15.32 7.53 -20.73
C HIS A 646 16.74 7.14 -21.20
N ASN A 647 17.46 6.37 -20.39
CA ASN A 647 18.80 5.90 -20.77
C ASN A 647 18.73 4.95 -21.97
N ASN A 648 17.78 4.00 -21.99
CA ASN A 648 17.67 3.03 -23.09
C ASN A 648 17.33 3.70 -24.43
N ILE A 649 16.42 4.68 -24.45
CA ILE A 649 16.13 5.43 -25.67
C ILE A 649 17.29 6.35 -26.07
N GLY A 650 18.02 6.94 -25.12
CA GLY A 650 19.23 7.72 -25.37
C GLY A 650 20.33 6.89 -26.02
N VAL A 651 20.56 5.66 -25.53
CA VAL A 651 21.54 4.72 -26.11
C VAL A 651 21.18 4.36 -27.55
N LEU A 652 19.90 4.14 -27.84
CA LEU A 652 19.43 3.87 -29.19
C LEU A 652 19.74 5.03 -30.15
N TYR A 653 19.39 6.27 -29.77
CA TYR A 653 19.70 7.46 -30.58
C TYR A 653 21.20 7.69 -30.73
N GLY A 654 22.00 7.41 -29.70
CA GLY A 654 23.45 7.52 -29.74
C GLY A 654 24.08 6.53 -30.72
N ARG A 655 23.59 5.28 -30.77
CA ARG A 655 24.01 4.27 -31.74
C ARG A 655 23.67 4.67 -33.18
N ASP A 656 22.54 5.35 -33.37
CA ASP A 656 22.10 5.88 -34.67
C ASP A 656 22.86 7.16 -35.09
N GLY A 657 23.78 7.68 -34.26
CA GLY A 657 24.49 8.94 -34.51
C GLY A 657 23.62 10.19 -34.31
N SER A 658 22.39 10.05 -33.83
CA SER A 658 21.46 11.14 -33.52
C SER A 658 21.78 11.74 -32.15
N TYR A 659 22.99 12.32 -32.02
CA TYR A 659 23.55 12.74 -30.74
C TYR A 659 22.74 13.83 -30.03
N GLU A 660 22.07 14.73 -30.76
CA GLU A 660 21.24 15.76 -30.15
C GLU A 660 20.02 15.18 -29.41
N GLU A 661 19.36 14.15 -29.97
CA GLU A 661 18.26 13.47 -29.27
C GLU A 661 18.78 12.60 -28.13
N ALA A 662 19.93 11.94 -28.31
CA ALA A 662 20.55 11.16 -27.24
C ALA A 662 20.90 12.04 -26.03
N GLU A 663 21.54 13.20 -26.27
CA GLU A 663 21.86 14.22 -25.26
C GLU A 663 20.61 14.62 -24.46
N LYS A 664 19.50 14.90 -25.15
CA LYS A 664 18.23 15.27 -24.53
C LYS A 664 17.74 14.20 -23.55
N TYR A 665 17.68 12.94 -23.97
CA TYR A 665 17.16 11.86 -23.12
C TYR A 665 18.07 11.55 -21.92
N PHE A 666 19.40 11.53 -22.10
CA PHE A 666 20.30 11.38 -20.97
C PHE A 666 20.24 12.57 -20.01
N THR A 667 20.06 13.79 -20.52
CA THR A 667 19.88 14.99 -19.70
C THR A 667 18.57 14.93 -18.90
N GLU A 668 17.48 14.42 -19.47
CA GLU A 668 16.25 14.15 -18.70
C GLU A 668 16.51 13.12 -17.57
N GLY A 669 17.27 12.06 -17.87
CA GLY A 669 17.76 11.11 -16.85
C GLY A 669 18.50 11.80 -15.69
N LEU A 670 19.41 12.74 -15.99
CA LEU A 670 20.13 13.51 -14.96
C LEU A 670 19.26 14.51 -14.19
N LYS A 671 18.26 15.12 -14.83
CA LYS A 671 17.29 15.98 -14.13
C LYS A 671 16.52 15.20 -13.06
N ILE A 672 16.26 13.92 -13.33
CA ILE A 672 15.57 12.99 -12.44
C ILE A 672 16.52 12.47 -11.36
N GLU A 673 17.65 11.88 -11.76
CA GLU A 673 18.73 11.37 -10.90
C GLU A 673 20.08 12.03 -11.24
N PRO A 674 20.47 13.12 -10.54
CA PRO A 674 21.67 13.88 -10.86
C PRO A 674 23.00 13.12 -10.75
N TYR A 675 23.04 11.92 -10.20
CA TYR A 675 24.26 11.10 -10.12
C TYR A 675 24.10 9.74 -10.80
N ASN A 676 23.17 9.62 -11.76
CA ASN A 676 22.99 8.39 -12.51
C ASN A 676 24.23 8.09 -13.36
N SER A 677 24.96 7.03 -13.00
CA SER A 677 26.23 6.68 -13.65
C SER A 677 26.08 6.42 -15.14
N ILE A 678 25.00 5.74 -15.54
CA ILE A 678 24.72 5.41 -16.94
C ILE A 678 24.47 6.69 -17.75
N SER A 679 23.67 7.62 -17.24
CA SER A 679 23.42 8.90 -17.94
C SER A 679 24.71 9.73 -18.07
N LEU A 680 25.51 9.82 -17.01
CA LEU A 680 26.77 10.58 -17.01
C LEU A 680 27.80 10.00 -17.99
N GLU A 681 27.99 8.69 -17.97
CA GLU A 681 28.93 8.02 -18.87
C GLU A 681 28.55 8.20 -20.34
N ASN A 682 27.27 8.08 -20.68
CA ASN A 682 26.83 8.23 -22.07
C ASN A 682 26.86 9.69 -22.55
N LEU A 683 26.57 10.67 -21.69
CA LEU A 683 26.75 12.08 -22.03
C LEU A 683 28.22 12.42 -22.25
N HIS A 684 29.13 11.86 -21.45
CA HIS A 684 30.56 12.05 -21.65
C HIS A 684 31.00 11.50 -23.01
N LYS A 685 30.58 10.29 -23.39
CA LYS A 685 30.83 9.70 -24.72
C LYS A 685 30.29 10.56 -25.87
N ILE A 686 29.11 11.17 -25.70
CA ILE A 686 28.55 12.10 -26.69
C ILE A 686 29.42 13.37 -26.81
N ALA A 687 29.88 13.91 -25.68
CA ALA A 687 30.78 15.06 -25.71
C ALA A 687 32.10 14.73 -26.42
N GLU A 688 32.71 13.57 -26.14
CA GLU A 688 33.90 13.08 -26.85
C GLU A 688 33.67 12.96 -28.36
N ALA A 689 32.51 12.43 -28.76
CA ALA A 689 32.13 12.38 -30.18
C ALA A 689 32.02 13.79 -30.78
N TYR A 690 31.37 14.74 -30.11
CA TYR A 690 31.32 16.12 -30.58
C TYR A 690 32.70 16.78 -30.69
N ILE A 691 33.62 16.51 -29.76
CA ILE A 691 35.01 17.00 -29.82
C ILE A 691 35.71 16.43 -31.06
N PHE A 692 35.58 15.11 -31.29
CA PHE A 692 36.18 14.44 -32.45
C PHE A 692 35.70 15.04 -33.77
N TYR A 693 34.39 15.36 -33.88
CA TYR A 693 33.82 16.03 -35.05
C TYR A 693 33.99 17.56 -35.05
N LYS A 694 34.79 18.13 -34.13
CA LYS A 694 35.03 19.57 -33.97
C LYS A 694 33.75 20.40 -33.78
N LYS A 695 32.66 19.79 -33.29
CA LYS A 695 31.41 20.46 -32.90
C LYS A 695 31.55 21.05 -31.50
N PHE A 696 32.52 21.96 -31.34
CA PHE A 696 32.96 22.44 -30.04
C PHE A 696 31.85 23.11 -29.20
N ASP A 697 30.94 23.87 -29.81
CA ASP A 697 29.81 24.46 -29.06
C ASP A 697 28.89 23.41 -28.44
N SER A 698 28.67 22.29 -29.12
CA SER A 698 27.83 21.20 -28.62
C SER A 698 28.56 20.41 -27.54
N ALA A 699 29.85 20.11 -27.73
CA ALA A 699 30.69 19.47 -26.71
C ALA A 699 30.71 20.29 -25.40
N THR A 700 30.98 21.59 -25.50
CA THR A 700 30.98 22.51 -24.34
C THR A 700 29.64 22.50 -23.62
N ARG A 701 28.53 22.58 -24.36
CA ARG A 701 27.18 22.54 -23.77
C ARG A 701 26.95 21.27 -22.94
N VAL A 702 27.31 20.10 -23.49
CA VAL A 702 27.13 18.81 -22.81
C VAL A 702 28.00 18.73 -21.55
N LEU A 703 29.28 19.06 -21.65
CA LEU A 703 30.22 18.99 -20.53
C LEU A 703 29.84 19.96 -19.41
N VAL A 704 29.39 21.18 -19.75
CA VAL A 704 28.87 22.14 -18.76
C VAL A 704 27.59 21.62 -18.10
N ASN A 705 26.69 20.97 -18.85
CA ASN A 705 25.49 20.36 -18.27
C ASN A 705 25.84 19.24 -17.29
N ILE A 706 26.80 18.37 -17.61
CA ILE A 706 27.30 17.33 -16.69
C ILE A 706 27.76 17.95 -15.37
N TYR A 707 28.62 18.97 -15.43
CA TYR A 707 29.10 19.67 -14.24
C TYR A 707 27.96 20.32 -13.44
N LYS A 708 27.02 20.98 -14.13
CA LYS A 708 25.89 21.68 -13.49
C LYS A 708 24.97 20.74 -12.71
N PHE A 709 24.65 19.56 -13.26
CA PHE A 709 23.81 18.59 -12.57
C PHE A 709 24.60 17.78 -11.53
N SER A 710 25.89 17.54 -11.78
CA SER A 710 26.69 16.53 -11.08
C SER A 710 28.08 17.07 -10.71
N PRO A 711 28.20 18.13 -9.90
CA PRO A 711 29.49 18.76 -9.61
C PRO A 711 30.48 17.83 -8.89
N LYS A 712 29.97 16.76 -8.25
CA LYS A 712 30.78 15.71 -7.58
C LYS A 712 30.95 14.43 -8.43
N TYR A 713 30.78 14.51 -9.74
CA TYR A 713 31.00 13.35 -10.62
C TYR A 713 32.43 12.83 -10.46
N PRO A 714 32.67 11.51 -10.28
CA PRO A 714 34.02 10.99 -10.05
C PRO A 714 35.04 11.32 -11.14
N ARG A 715 34.59 11.54 -12.38
CA ARG A 715 35.44 11.94 -13.51
C ARG A 715 35.34 13.44 -13.84
N ILE A 716 34.97 14.28 -12.87
CA ILE A 716 34.79 15.72 -13.13
C ILE A 716 36.08 16.40 -13.62
N MET A 717 37.25 15.90 -13.22
CA MET A 717 38.53 16.39 -13.73
C MET A 717 38.73 16.13 -15.23
N GLU A 718 38.23 15.01 -15.75
CA GLU A 718 38.24 14.72 -17.19
C GLU A 718 37.34 15.72 -17.95
N ILE A 719 36.20 16.08 -17.36
CA ILE A 719 35.26 17.08 -17.89
C ILE A 719 35.92 18.46 -17.97
N PHE A 720 36.57 18.90 -16.88
CA PHE A 720 37.28 20.19 -16.87
C PHE A 720 38.45 20.23 -17.83
N THR A 721 39.23 19.15 -17.92
CA THR A 721 40.34 19.04 -18.87
C THR A 721 39.83 19.17 -20.31
N SER A 722 38.73 18.48 -20.64
CA SER A 722 38.10 18.55 -21.96
C SER A 722 37.58 19.96 -22.27
N LEU A 723 36.91 20.62 -21.32
CA LEU A 723 36.47 22.02 -21.47
C LEU A 723 37.65 22.98 -21.68
N GLY A 724 38.72 22.84 -20.90
CA GLY A 724 39.93 23.66 -21.04
C GLY A 724 40.57 23.54 -22.43
N ASN A 725 40.68 22.31 -22.94
CA ASN A 725 41.19 22.06 -24.30
C ASN A 725 40.28 22.66 -25.38
N ILE A 726 38.95 22.49 -25.26
CA ILE A 726 38.01 23.09 -26.22
C ILE A 726 38.12 24.62 -26.20
N TYR A 727 38.14 25.25 -25.04
CA TYR A 727 38.25 26.70 -24.95
C TYR A 727 39.60 27.23 -25.45
N LYS A 728 40.68 26.47 -25.27
CA LYS A 728 41.98 26.76 -25.87
C LYS A 728 41.91 26.76 -27.39
N ASP A 729 41.29 25.74 -27.98
CA ASP A 729 41.10 25.63 -29.42
C ASP A 729 40.16 26.73 -29.97
N MET A 730 39.20 27.19 -29.16
CA MET A 730 38.35 28.34 -29.48
C MET A 730 39.03 29.71 -29.23
N GLY A 731 40.22 29.77 -28.65
CA GLY A 731 40.90 31.02 -28.28
C GLY A 731 40.23 31.79 -27.12
N ARG A 732 39.39 31.14 -26.32
CA ARG A 732 38.60 31.73 -25.23
C ARG A 732 39.35 31.69 -23.90
N MET A 733 40.41 32.48 -23.80
CA MET A 733 41.27 32.55 -22.60
C MET A 733 40.52 32.94 -21.33
N ASP A 734 39.46 33.75 -21.44
CA ASP A 734 38.56 34.13 -20.35
C ASP A 734 37.89 32.91 -19.69
N LYS A 735 37.51 31.92 -20.49
CA LYS A 735 36.86 30.69 -20.01
C LYS A 735 37.83 29.66 -19.47
N ILE A 736 39.07 29.65 -19.93
CA ILE A 736 40.10 28.76 -19.38
C ILE A 736 40.45 29.17 -17.95
N GLU A 737 40.49 30.48 -17.66
CA GLU A 737 40.68 31.01 -16.30
C GLU A 737 39.58 30.49 -15.36
N GLU A 738 38.31 30.58 -15.77
CA GLU A 738 37.15 30.04 -15.02
C GLU A 738 37.29 28.53 -14.75
N ILE A 739 37.66 27.74 -15.76
CA ILE A 739 37.88 26.29 -15.61
C ILE A 739 39.03 25.98 -14.63
N CYS A 740 40.13 26.73 -14.68
CA CYS A 740 41.25 26.52 -13.75
C CYS A 740 40.81 26.76 -12.30
N HIS A 741 40.00 27.79 -12.06
CA HIS A 741 39.42 28.02 -10.73
C HIS A 741 38.50 26.88 -10.27
N LEU A 742 37.65 26.36 -11.16
CA LEU A 742 36.79 25.21 -10.85
C LEU A 742 37.60 23.93 -10.58
N MET A 743 38.70 23.72 -11.29
CA MET A 743 39.62 22.61 -11.04
C MET A 743 40.30 22.73 -9.66
N ILE A 744 40.74 23.93 -9.28
CA ILE A 744 41.35 24.20 -7.97
C ILE A 744 40.31 24.08 -6.84
N GLU A 745 39.06 24.48 -7.08
CA GLU A 745 37.97 24.29 -6.11
C GLU A 745 37.68 22.80 -5.88
N ALA A 746 37.73 21.99 -6.93
CA ALA A 746 37.51 20.54 -6.84
C ALA A 746 38.73 19.78 -6.30
N ASP A 747 39.95 20.23 -6.61
CA ASP A 747 41.22 19.70 -6.12
C ASP A 747 42.24 20.85 -5.93
N PRO A 748 42.39 21.35 -4.69
CA PRO A 748 43.31 22.44 -4.38
C PRO A 748 44.78 22.14 -4.63
N GLU A 749 45.16 20.89 -4.87
CA GLU A 749 46.54 20.50 -5.16
C GLU A 749 46.79 20.26 -6.65
N ASN A 750 45.82 20.57 -7.52
CA ASN A 750 45.91 20.31 -8.95
C ASN A 750 46.98 21.18 -9.65
N THR A 751 48.19 20.65 -9.78
CA THR A 751 49.36 21.34 -10.36
C THR A 751 49.13 21.79 -11.81
N ILE A 752 48.29 21.08 -12.57
CA ILE A 752 47.93 21.45 -13.95
C ILE A 752 47.11 22.75 -13.97
N ALA A 753 46.11 22.87 -13.09
CA ALA A 753 45.28 24.07 -12.99
C ALA A 753 46.10 25.30 -12.53
N HIS A 754 46.96 25.13 -11.52
CA HIS A 754 47.88 26.19 -11.06
C HIS A 754 48.86 26.62 -12.16
N ARG A 755 49.45 25.66 -12.91
CA ARG A 755 50.34 25.95 -14.06
C ARG A 755 49.63 26.77 -15.12
N ASN A 756 48.42 26.36 -15.50
CA ASN A 756 47.63 27.05 -16.53
C ASN A 756 47.21 28.46 -16.08
N LEU A 757 46.79 28.60 -14.82
CA LEU A 757 46.41 29.90 -14.24
C LEU A 757 47.61 30.87 -14.18
N GLY A 758 48.79 30.38 -13.78
CA GLY A 758 50.03 31.15 -13.82
C GLY A 758 50.39 31.62 -15.23
N SER A 759 50.21 30.74 -16.23
CA SER A 759 50.42 31.09 -17.64
C SER A 759 49.44 32.17 -18.13
N ILE A 760 48.17 32.08 -17.73
CA ILE A 760 47.15 33.08 -18.06
C ILE A 760 47.50 34.43 -17.42
N TYR A 761 47.82 34.46 -16.13
CA TYR A 761 48.21 35.69 -15.44
C TYR A 761 49.47 36.33 -16.02
N TYR A 762 50.46 35.53 -16.42
CA TYR A 762 51.63 36.03 -17.15
C TYR A 762 51.22 36.75 -18.45
N THR A 763 50.35 36.14 -19.26
CA THR A 763 49.88 36.77 -20.51
C THR A 763 49.03 38.02 -20.29
N GLN A 764 48.32 38.11 -19.16
CA GLN A 764 47.54 39.28 -18.76
C GLN A 764 48.39 40.39 -18.10
N GLY A 765 49.70 40.18 -17.91
CA GLY A 765 50.59 41.12 -17.21
C GLY A 765 50.43 41.14 -15.68
N LYS A 766 49.67 40.20 -15.12
CA LYS A 766 49.46 40.02 -13.67
C LYS A 766 50.59 39.20 -13.06
N TYR A 767 51.81 39.74 -13.10
CA TYR A 767 53.03 38.98 -12.76
C TYR A 767 53.08 38.51 -11.30
N LYS A 768 52.52 39.27 -10.35
CA LYS A 768 52.48 38.90 -8.93
C LYS A 768 51.60 37.68 -8.66
N GLU A 769 50.47 37.60 -9.35
CA GLU A 769 49.57 36.45 -9.34
C GLU A 769 50.25 35.25 -10.01
N ALA A 770 50.85 35.46 -11.20
CA ALA A 770 51.56 34.40 -11.94
C ALA A 770 52.70 33.77 -11.11
N ILE A 771 53.50 34.58 -10.41
CA ILE A 771 54.57 34.11 -9.53
C ILE A 771 54.03 33.16 -8.45
N ARG A 772 52.92 33.54 -7.78
CA ARG A 772 52.32 32.71 -6.72
C ARG A 772 51.89 31.33 -7.24
N GLU A 773 51.27 31.30 -8.40
CA GLU A 773 50.82 30.05 -9.02
C GLU A 773 51.99 29.17 -9.45
N PHE A 774 53.03 29.73 -10.10
CA PHE A 774 54.20 28.95 -10.50
C PHE A 774 55.04 28.47 -9.31
N GLU A 775 55.15 29.25 -8.24
CA GLU A 775 55.81 28.82 -6.99
C GLU A 775 55.06 27.65 -6.34
N PHE A 776 53.72 27.66 -6.37
CA PHE A 776 52.92 26.53 -5.91
C PHE A 776 53.23 25.26 -6.72
N VAL A 777 53.24 25.36 -8.05
CA VAL A 777 53.57 24.22 -8.94
C VAL A 777 54.98 23.70 -8.63
N LEU A 778 55.99 24.55 -8.55
CA LEU A 778 57.38 24.14 -8.33
C LEU A 778 57.65 23.61 -6.91
N LYS A 779 56.79 23.94 -5.94
CA LYS A 779 56.84 23.31 -4.61
C LYS A 779 56.44 21.84 -4.66
N LYS A 780 55.51 21.48 -5.55
CA LYS A 780 54.99 20.10 -5.71
C LYS A 780 55.75 19.32 -6.79
N GLU A 781 56.11 19.98 -7.87
CA GLU A 781 56.83 19.46 -9.03
C GLU A 781 58.11 20.29 -9.26
N PRO A 782 59.19 20.07 -8.48
CA PRO A 782 60.39 20.89 -8.54
C PRO A 782 61.11 20.86 -9.88
N ASP A 783 60.80 19.92 -10.78
CA ASP A 783 61.44 19.75 -12.09
C ASP A 783 60.60 20.23 -13.27
N ASP A 784 59.48 20.90 -13.02
CA ASP A 784 58.65 21.46 -14.10
C ASP A 784 59.35 22.63 -14.82
N ALA A 785 60.05 22.30 -15.91
CA ALA A 785 60.84 23.25 -16.70
C ALA A 785 59.98 24.41 -17.26
N TYR A 786 58.71 24.16 -17.55
CA TYR A 786 57.79 25.18 -18.07
C TYR A 786 57.52 26.26 -17.02
N SER A 787 57.12 25.87 -15.80
CA SER A 787 56.90 26.82 -14.71
C SER A 787 58.19 27.51 -14.25
N LYS A 788 59.35 26.82 -14.27
CA LYS A 788 60.66 27.45 -13.97
C LYS A 788 60.96 28.61 -14.92
N ASN A 789 60.78 28.38 -16.22
CA ASN A 789 61.11 29.36 -17.24
C ASN A 789 60.18 30.59 -17.16
N LEU A 790 58.87 30.36 -17.05
CA LEU A 790 57.90 31.46 -16.90
C LEU A 790 58.02 32.19 -15.56
N LEU A 791 58.37 31.50 -14.46
CA LEU A 791 58.64 32.16 -13.18
C LEU A 791 59.84 33.11 -13.27
N SER A 792 60.93 32.73 -13.94
CA SER A 792 62.09 33.61 -14.19
C SER A 792 61.66 34.86 -14.96
N LEU A 793 60.91 34.68 -16.05
CA LEU A 793 60.41 35.79 -16.87
C LEU A 793 59.40 36.69 -16.14
N CYS A 794 58.58 36.14 -15.24
CA CYS A 794 57.70 36.93 -14.39
C CYS A 794 58.50 37.81 -13.41
N ARG A 795 59.57 37.26 -12.82
CA ARG A 795 60.42 37.98 -11.85
C ARG A 795 61.28 39.06 -12.50
N GLU A 796 61.66 38.90 -13.76
CA GLU A 796 62.37 39.92 -14.55
C GLU A 796 61.48 41.10 -14.97
N ARG A 797 60.16 40.91 -15.01
CA ARG A 797 59.17 41.89 -15.52
C ARG A 797 58.29 42.53 -14.44
N ASN A 798 58.41 42.09 -13.19
CA ASN A 798 57.67 42.57 -12.02
C ASN A 798 58.54 43.52 -11.21
#